data_AF-A0A7Y3H276-F1
#
_entry.id   AF-A0A7Y3H276-F1
#
_cell.length_a   1.000
_cell.length_b   1.000
_cell.length_c   1.000
_cell.angle_alpha   90.00
_cell.angle_beta   90.00
_cell.angle_gamma   90.00
#
_symmetry.space_group_name_H-M   'P 1'
#
loop_
_entity.id
_entity.type
_entity.pdbx_description
1 polymer ?
#
loop_
_entity_poly.entity_id
_entity_poly.type
_entity_poly.pdbx_seq_one_letter_code
_entity_poly.pdbx_strand_id
1 'polypeptide(L)'
;MKLLKLTFSLVLFIQIQVAFSQSDIEIGQWASYLPHNQASWVTLSDEKIIYATNEAIFTIDKEEMSIEFLSKIDGLTETGISEIIYDNFNDQLIIAYENSTIDLVQGNNVFPVFDIKNNTNFIDRKINKLFVQNEEWLYMATGFGLIQYNLQGNDFGFTLDAGQLVSDVSGNEKYLTIVGDNGVFILDYENAQFPNAFSTWDKAVTGLPVDYKAKAVLVLDNQMYIATDTEVYVSDDFETFNLVYQNTNPSFKTIFLKATDGDWILGQKDNSSKSRLLFFDNFGSLINEVNTCTNRLLDVTIDERGRIFFADEWKSIRYLDENGSCQKESFKGPFNIDATDIDIKDDRVYVASGGVTENLFDDFGREGVYLLNEGSWNNINQDNNAFFKDNDIIQFYQIETHPSQEKFYIGSFWAGLVEYDETTGDQILYTADNTQGALQTAVGDDLRTRISGLAFDNNENLWVASYLASRPLAVFSSEGTWHSFDIDGETRLTDIVVDDLGFVWGVIGGNTGGVTVYDSGASVQDPTDDRSKFFNINNSEIPSNIVNAIAKDLDGTIWVGTAQGVVAFECGGSVFESVCTGNKRQVQQDSIGAFLLETEDVQAIAIDGANRKWFGTRNGIFVQSPSGEDQVAKYDVDNSKLFDNNIKAMAYNDKTGEMFIASNRGLQAFRTPTTGARVSHSSNVYAFPNPVRPEHVGDIAIKGLARDAEVKITDIDGQLVFQTEALGGQAIWNGKDISGRDVVGGVYLVFSSSSDSFRDPDSFVTKILVVR
;
A
#
# COMPACT_ATOMS: atom_id res chain seq x y z
N MET A 1 28.62 63.92 -35.93
CA MET A 1 28.77 62.73 -36.80
C MET A 1 28.46 61.52 -35.94
N LYS A 2 27.30 60.90 -36.14
CA LYS A 2 26.76 59.80 -35.31
C LYS A 2 27.62 58.54 -35.50
N LEU A 3 28.15 57.96 -34.41
CA LEU A 3 28.68 56.60 -34.41
C LEU A 3 27.65 55.68 -33.73
N LEU A 4 27.12 54.76 -34.53
CA LEU A 4 26.32 53.61 -34.12
C LEU A 4 27.19 52.70 -33.23
N LYS A 5 26.74 52.40 -32.01
CA LYS A 5 27.24 51.26 -31.23
C LYS A 5 26.26 50.11 -31.43
N LEU A 6 26.73 49.06 -32.10
CA LEU A 6 26.07 47.76 -32.22
C LEU A 6 26.14 47.06 -30.85
N THR A 7 25.00 46.83 -30.22
CA THR A 7 24.86 45.91 -29.07
C THR A 7 24.64 44.51 -29.61
N PHE A 8 25.58 43.60 -29.36
CA PHE A 8 25.47 42.18 -29.70
C PHE A 8 24.71 41.50 -28.55
N SER A 9 23.45 41.15 -28.77
CA SER A 9 22.66 40.33 -27.84
C SER A 9 23.08 38.87 -28.00
N LEU A 10 23.71 38.31 -26.97
CA LEU A 10 24.02 36.89 -26.86
C LEU A 10 22.72 36.16 -26.46
N VAL A 11 22.01 35.60 -27.44
CA VAL A 11 20.86 34.71 -27.20
C VAL A 11 21.41 33.35 -26.78
N LEU A 12 21.33 33.07 -25.47
CA LEU A 12 21.63 31.77 -24.89
C LEU A 12 20.47 30.82 -25.25
N PHE A 13 20.65 29.98 -26.27
CA PHE A 13 19.75 28.87 -26.55
C PHE A 13 19.92 27.84 -25.43
N ILE A 14 19.03 27.88 -24.44
CA ILE A 14 18.83 26.78 -23.49
C ILE A 14 18.19 25.65 -24.30
N GLN A 15 19.01 24.68 -24.73
CA GLN A 15 18.47 23.40 -25.16
C GLN A 15 17.96 22.68 -23.92
N ILE A 16 16.63 22.68 -23.75
CA ILE A 16 15.94 21.77 -22.85
C ILE A 16 16.18 20.37 -23.41
N GLN A 17 17.17 19.68 -22.84
CA GLN A 17 17.26 18.23 -22.97
C GLN A 17 16.05 17.69 -22.20
N VAL A 18 15.08 17.13 -22.92
CA VAL A 18 14.02 16.32 -22.32
C VAL A 18 14.72 15.08 -21.76
N ALA A 19 15.00 15.08 -20.47
CA ALA A 19 15.39 13.87 -19.77
C ALA A 19 14.12 13.00 -19.73
N PHE A 20 14.13 11.87 -20.46
CA PHE A 20 13.14 10.84 -20.23
C PHE A 20 13.29 10.37 -18.79
N SER A 21 12.19 10.42 -18.02
CA SER A 21 12.08 9.86 -16.68
C SER A 21 12.67 8.44 -16.71
N GLN A 22 13.83 8.26 -16.08
CA GLN A 22 14.28 6.93 -15.70
C GLN A 22 13.62 6.66 -14.36
N SER A 23 13.02 5.49 -14.21
CA SER A 23 12.62 5.00 -12.89
C SER A 23 13.86 5.06 -11.99
N ASP A 24 13.74 5.76 -10.85
CA ASP A 24 14.80 5.93 -9.85
C ASP A 24 15.08 4.63 -9.06
N ILE A 25 14.38 3.53 -9.40
CA ILE A 25 14.44 2.23 -8.73
C ILE A 25 15.24 1.24 -9.59
N GLU A 26 16.25 0.58 -9.01
CA GLU A 26 17.06 -0.40 -9.73
C GLU A 26 16.33 -1.74 -9.91
N ILE A 27 16.73 -2.54 -10.90
CA ILE A 27 16.13 -3.86 -11.16
C ILE A 27 16.23 -4.74 -9.92
N GLY A 28 15.10 -5.31 -9.50
CA GLY A 28 14.97 -6.14 -8.30
C GLY A 28 14.71 -5.35 -7.01
N GLN A 29 14.67 -4.01 -7.06
CA GLN A 29 14.33 -3.18 -5.91
C GLN A 29 12.82 -2.88 -5.83
N TRP A 30 12.41 -2.48 -4.63
CA TRP A 30 11.05 -2.11 -4.29
C TRP A 30 11.00 -0.61 -3.99
N ALA A 31 9.86 0.01 -4.24
CA ALA A 31 9.51 1.33 -3.73
C ALA A 31 8.18 1.31 -3.00
N SER A 32 8.05 2.24 -2.06
CA SER A 32 6.87 2.45 -1.24
C SER A 32 6.11 3.70 -1.65
N TYR A 33 4.79 3.61 -1.73
CA TYR A 33 3.90 4.75 -1.87
C TYR A 33 2.87 4.72 -0.74
N LEU A 34 3.22 5.39 0.37
CA LEU A 34 2.44 5.36 1.61
C LEU A 34 1.86 6.74 1.93
N PRO A 35 0.68 6.81 2.58
CA PRO A 35 0.15 8.05 3.09
C PRO A 35 0.90 8.48 4.36
N HIS A 36 1.33 9.73 4.42
CA HIS A 36 2.01 10.31 5.60
C HIS A 36 1.22 11.45 6.25
N ASN A 37 0.02 11.74 5.73
CA ASN A 37 -0.77 12.90 6.12
C ASN A 37 -1.64 12.69 7.37
N GLN A 38 -1.65 11.47 7.91
CA GLN A 38 -2.41 11.11 9.10
C GLN A 38 -1.53 10.24 10.00
N ALA A 39 -1.08 10.78 11.12
CA ALA A 39 -0.24 10.10 12.08
C ALA A 39 -1.02 9.74 13.34
N SER A 40 -0.74 8.56 13.89
CA SER A 40 -1.35 8.05 15.12
C SER A 40 -0.49 8.32 16.35
N TRP A 41 0.82 8.45 16.17
CA TRP A 41 1.79 8.66 17.25
C TRP A 41 2.80 9.76 16.91
N VAL A 42 3.29 10.44 17.94
CA VAL A 42 4.36 11.43 17.81
C VAL A 42 5.28 11.42 19.03
N THR A 43 6.58 11.42 18.77
CA THR A 43 7.65 11.55 19.77
C THR A 43 8.72 12.50 19.26
N LEU A 44 9.79 12.74 20.01
CA LEU A 44 10.89 13.59 19.57
C LEU A 44 12.22 13.09 20.11
N SER A 45 13.27 13.36 19.34
CA SER A 45 14.66 13.34 19.78
C SER A 45 15.13 14.76 20.07
N ASP A 46 16.41 14.94 20.38
CA ASP A 46 17.02 16.26 20.48
C ASP A 46 16.95 17.04 19.17
N GLU A 47 17.06 16.37 18.02
CA GLU A 47 17.17 17.01 16.69
C GLU A 47 15.90 16.94 15.84
N LYS A 48 15.03 15.94 16.07
CA LYS A 48 13.91 15.62 15.16
C LYS A 48 12.59 15.44 15.90
N ILE A 49 11.50 15.82 15.25
CA ILE A 49 10.15 15.38 15.58
C ILE A 49 9.88 14.10 14.79
N ILE A 50 9.36 13.07 15.44
CA ILE A 50 9.20 11.74 14.85
C ILE A 50 7.73 11.38 14.89
N TYR A 51 7.14 11.17 13.73
CA TYR A 51 5.77 10.75 13.55
C TYR A 51 5.69 9.31 13.05
N ALA A 52 4.65 8.60 13.47
CA ALA A 52 4.31 7.30 12.90
C ALA A 52 2.85 7.25 12.44
N THR A 53 2.66 6.74 11.23
CA THR A 53 1.41 6.14 10.77
C THR A 53 1.42 4.66 11.12
N ASN A 54 0.40 3.91 10.72
CA ASN A 54 0.43 2.45 10.87
C ASN A 54 1.44 1.80 9.90
N GLU A 55 1.83 2.45 8.80
CA GLU A 55 2.63 1.84 7.74
C GLU A 55 4.08 2.35 7.70
N ALA A 56 4.32 3.58 8.16
CA ALA A 56 5.62 4.23 8.06
C ALA A 56 5.87 5.27 9.15
N ILE A 57 7.14 5.64 9.26
CA ILE A 57 7.63 6.75 10.05
C ILE A 57 8.04 7.88 9.11
N PHE A 58 7.86 9.11 9.58
CA PHE A 58 8.52 10.26 8.98
C PHE A 58 9.03 11.18 10.08
N THR A 59 10.18 11.79 9.84
CA THR A 59 10.83 12.69 10.78
C THR A 59 10.92 14.09 10.21
N ILE A 60 10.74 15.10 11.05
CA ILE A 60 10.91 16.51 10.71
C ILE A 60 12.10 17.04 11.51
N ASP A 61 13.11 17.55 10.82
CA ASP A 61 14.24 18.26 11.45
C ASP A 61 13.73 19.52 12.16
N LYS A 62 14.11 19.72 13.43
CA LYS A 62 13.57 20.83 14.23
C LYS A 62 14.03 22.21 13.75
N GLU A 63 15.17 22.31 13.07
CA GLU A 63 15.80 23.55 12.62
C GLU A 63 15.52 23.84 11.15
N GLU A 64 15.82 22.88 10.27
CA GLU A 64 15.66 23.02 8.83
C GLU A 64 14.23 22.73 8.36
N MET A 65 13.42 22.07 9.19
CA MET A 65 12.08 21.57 8.82
C MET A 65 12.12 20.63 7.61
N SER A 66 13.27 19.99 7.36
CA SER A 66 13.44 18.96 6.33
C SER A 66 12.79 17.66 6.78
N ILE A 67 12.33 16.85 5.82
CA ILE A 67 11.56 15.63 6.10
C ILE A 67 12.30 14.42 5.56
N GLU A 68 12.35 13.37 6.37
CA GLU A 68 12.85 12.05 5.99
C GLU A 68 11.76 11.00 6.24
N PHE A 69 11.68 10.00 5.36
CA PHE A 69 10.70 8.91 5.44
C PHE A 69 11.42 7.60 5.74
N LEU A 70 10.78 6.74 6.54
CA LEU A 70 11.31 5.44 6.95
C LEU A 70 10.17 4.41 6.92
N SER A 71 10.33 3.39 6.08
CA SER A 71 9.38 2.28 5.89
C SER A 71 10.10 0.92 5.88
N LYS A 72 9.35 -0.17 5.66
CA LYS A 72 9.94 -1.52 5.47
C LYS A 72 10.92 -1.58 4.29
N ILE A 73 10.73 -0.74 3.26
CA ILE A 73 11.66 -0.62 2.13
C ILE A 73 13.01 -0.03 2.60
N ASP A 74 12.95 0.97 3.48
CA ASP A 74 14.10 1.75 3.92
C ASP A 74 14.92 1.05 5.02
N GLY A 75 14.38 -0.02 5.62
CA GLY A 75 15.12 -0.84 6.58
C GLY A 75 14.30 -1.39 7.73
N LEU A 76 13.09 -0.86 7.96
CA LEU A 76 12.20 -1.39 9.00
C LEU A 76 11.87 -2.86 8.75
N THR A 77 11.61 -3.59 9.84
CA THR A 77 11.37 -5.02 9.79
C THR A 77 9.95 -5.34 9.34
N GLU A 78 8.97 -4.56 9.82
CA GLU A 78 7.55 -4.80 9.60
C GLU A 78 6.79 -3.53 9.20
N THR A 79 5.55 -3.72 8.74
CA THR A 79 4.51 -2.69 8.67
C THR A 79 3.53 -2.89 9.84
N GLY A 80 2.54 -2.00 10.02
CA GLY A 80 1.57 -2.11 11.11
C GLY A 80 2.18 -1.69 12.44
N ILE A 81 2.74 -0.48 12.50
CA ILE A 81 3.21 0.16 13.72
C ILE A 81 2.01 0.34 14.66
N SER A 82 2.21 0.01 15.94
CA SER A 82 1.18 0.11 16.98
C SER A 82 1.56 1.00 18.16
N GLU A 83 2.84 1.31 18.35
CA GLU A 83 3.34 2.27 19.34
C GLU A 83 4.79 2.65 19.00
N ILE A 84 5.18 3.89 19.33
CA ILE A 84 6.58 4.35 19.22
C ILE A 84 6.99 5.13 20.47
N ILE A 85 8.28 5.06 20.81
CA ILE A 85 8.87 5.95 21.80
C ILE A 85 10.33 6.23 21.45
N TYR A 86 10.76 7.48 21.59
CA TYR A 86 12.18 7.81 21.53
C TYR A 86 12.83 7.64 22.90
N ASP A 87 13.90 6.88 22.94
CA ASP A 87 14.74 6.68 24.10
C ASP A 87 15.92 7.66 24.06
N ASN A 88 15.80 8.75 24.81
CA ASN A 88 16.84 9.78 24.91
C ASN A 88 18.10 9.29 25.65
N PHE A 89 18.06 8.19 26.41
CA PHE A 89 19.23 7.70 27.13
C PHE A 89 20.21 6.99 26.20
N ASN A 90 19.68 6.17 25.28
CA ASN A 90 20.48 5.39 24.35
C ASN A 90 20.45 5.93 22.91
N ASP A 91 19.82 7.08 22.68
CA ASP A 91 19.70 7.74 21.38
C ASP A 91 19.13 6.82 20.29
N GLN A 92 17.93 6.29 20.56
CA GLN A 92 17.29 5.30 19.69
C GLN A 92 15.78 5.47 19.62
N LEU A 93 15.20 5.14 18.47
CA LEU A 93 13.75 5.02 18.31
C LEU A 93 13.34 3.56 18.52
N ILE A 94 12.37 3.33 19.41
CA ILE A 94 11.80 2.02 19.68
C ILE A 94 10.42 1.97 19.03
N ILE A 95 10.22 0.98 18.16
CA ILE A 95 8.99 0.80 17.38
C ILE A 95 8.38 -0.55 17.74
N ALA A 96 7.13 -0.57 18.19
CA ALA A 96 6.37 -1.80 18.35
C ALA A 96 5.38 -1.97 17.20
N TYR A 97 5.29 -3.19 16.68
CA TYR A 97 4.36 -3.56 15.62
C TYR A 97 3.17 -4.36 16.15
N GLU A 98 2.07 -4.39 15.41
CA GLU A 98 0.85 -5.12 15.74
C GLU A 98 1.08 -6.62 16.00
N ASN A 99 2.04 -7.21 15.29
CA ASN A 99 2.43 -8.61 15.47
C ASN A 99 3.41 -8.84 16.63
N SER A 100 3.68 -7.79 17.42
CA SER A 100 4.59 -7.77 18.58
C SER A 100 6.07 -7.99 18.24
N THR A 101 6.46 -7.78 16.99
CA THR A 101 7.86 -7.48 16.67
C THR A 101 8.21 -6.10 17.21
N ILE A 102 9.48 -5.90 17.55
CA ILE A 102 10.01 -4.59 17.94
C ILE A 102 11.22 -4.28 17.08
N ASP A 103 11.35 -3.03 16.63
CA ASP A 103 12.58 -2.51 16.05
C ASP A 103 13.22 -1.52 17.03
N LEU A 104 14.51 -1.72 17.32
CA LEU A 104 15.37 -0.73 17.96
C LEU A 104 16.18 -0.05 16.85
N VAL A 105 15.89 1.22 16.58
CA VAL A 105 16.48 1.99 15.46
C VAL A 105 17.52 2.96 16.00
N GLN A 106 18.78 2.74 15.61
CA GLN A 106 19.95 3.53 16.00
C GLN A 106 20.67 4.05 14.75
N GLY A 107 20.49 5.34 14.44
CA GLY A 107 20.93 5.91 13.17
C GLY A 107 20.30 5.15 11.99
N ASN A 108 21.14 4.56 11.13
CA ASN A 108 20.70 3.78 9.98
C ASN A 108 20.58 2.26 10.27
N ASN A 109 20.82 1.82 11.50
CA ASN A 109 20.75 0.41 11.88
C ASN A 109 19.41 0.10 12.53
N VAL A 110 18.82 -1.02 12.14
CA VAL A 110 17.58 -1.55 12.71
C VAL A 110 17.89 -2.91 13.35
N PHE A 111 17.61 -3.03 14.65
CA PHE A 111 17.79 -4.27 15.40
C PHE A 111 16.42 -4.84 15.80
N PRO A 112 15.94 -5.88 15.10
CA PRO A 112 14.64 -6.48 15.41
C PRO A 112 14.69 -7.42 16.61
N VAL A 113 13.62 -7.41 17.41
CA VAL A 113 13.34 -8.36 18.49
C VAL A 113 12.07 -9.14 18.14
N PHE A 114 12.21 -10.46 17.95
CA PHE A 114 11.13 -11.35 17.51
C PHE A 114 10.57 -12.25 18.62
N ASP A 115 11.22 -12.27 19.80
CA ASP A 115 10.94 -13.21 20.88
C ASP A 115 9.49 -13.14 21.37
N ILE A 116 8.90 -11.93 21.43
CA ILE A 116 7.50 -11.74 21.85
C ILE A 116 6.56 -12.30 20.78
N LYS A 117 6.75 -11.95 19.51
CA LYS A 117 5.99 -12.51 18.36
C LYS A 117 6.00 -14.04 18.38
N ASN A 118 7.17 -14.65 18.60
CA ASN A 118 7.40 -16.09 18.53
C ASN A 118 6.97 -16.87 19.79
N ASN A 119 6.68 -16.20 20.90
CA ASN A 119 6.33 -16.86 22.15
C ASN A 119 4.87 -17.34 22.14
N THR A 120 4.65 -18.64 22.00
CA THR A 120 3.29 -19.23 21.94
C THR A 120 2.64 -19.46 23.32
N ASN A 121 3.28 -19.09 24.42
CA ASN A 121 2.71 -19.27 25.77
C ASN A 121 1.57 -18.28 26.07
N PHE A 122 1.54 -17.14 25.37
CA PHE A 122 0.54 -16.09 25.56
C PHE A 122 -0.32 -15.93 24.30
N ILE A 123 -1.63 -15.80 24.49
CA ILE A 123 -2.59 -15.70 23.38
C ILE A 123 -2.56 -14.28 22.79
N ASP A 124 -2.85 -13.26 23.61
CA ASP A 124 -2.83 -11.86 23.21
C ASP A 124 -1.51 -11.19 23.61
N ARG A 125 -0.61 -11.04 22.64
CA ARG A 125 0.76 -10.53 22.84
C ARG A 125 0.92 -9.07 22.45
N LYS A 126 -0.15 -8.45 21.94
CA LYS A 126 -0.11 -7.10 21.39
C LYS A 126 0.50 -6.14 22.42
N ILE A 127 1.49 -5.38 21.99
CA ILE A 127 2.10 -4.32 22.79
C ILE A 127 1.19 -3.08 22.69
N ASN A 128 0.70 -2.62 23.83
CA ASN A 128 -0.24 -1.49 23.92
C ASN A 128 0.45 -0.20 24.37
N LYS A 129 1.56 -0.30 25.10
CA LYS A 129 2.33 0.84 25.58
C LYS A 129 3.80 0.50 25.76
N LEU A 130 4.65 1.44 25.38
CA LEU A 130 6.09 1.43 25.66
C LEU A 130 6.40 2.47 26.73
N PHE A 131 7.22 2.10 27.72
CA PHE A 131 7.71 3.01 28.75
C PHE A 131 9.20 2.76 29.01
N VAL A 132 10.04 3.72 28.61
CA VAL A 132 11.46 3.74 28.92
C VAL A 132 11.63 4.39 30.29
N GLN A 133 12.09 3.63 31.27
CA GLN A 133 12.27 4.11 32.63
C GLN A 133 13.62 4.83 32.81
N ASN A 134 14.68 4.24 32.25
CA ASN A 134 16.05 4.71 32.32
C ASN A 134 16.88 4.09 31.18
N GLU A 135 18.21 4.30 31.20
CA GLU A 135 19.14 3.77 30.19
C GLU A 135 19.13 2.24 30.07
N GLU A 136 18.68 1.53 31.10
CA GLU A 136 18.69 0.06 31.14
C GLU A 136 17.32 -0.54 30.81
N TRP A 137 16.22 0.02 31.31
CA TRP A 137 14.93 -0.68 31.33
C TRP A 137 13.84 -0.07 30.45
N LEU A 138 13.36 -0.89 29.51
CA LEU A 138 12.10 -0.73 28.80
C LEU A 138 11.02 -1.63 29.42
N TYR A 139 9.83 -1.07 29.63
CA TYR A 139 8.62 -1.81 29.99
C TYR A 139 7.60 -1.76 28.87
N MET A 140 6.96 -2.89 28.63
CA MET A 140 5.97 -3.08 27.58
C MET A 140 4.68 -3.59 28.18
N ALA A 141 3.65 -2.75 28.14
CA ALA A 141 2.28 -3.18 28.46
C ALA A 141 1.75 -4.03 27.32
N THR A 142 1.16 -5.18 27.65
CA THR A 142 0.70 -6.17 26.66
C THR A 142 -0.74 -6.63 26.93
N GLY A 143 -1.33 -7.36 25.99
CA GLY A 143 -2.63 -7.99 26.13
C GLY A 143 -2.78 -8.98 27.30
N PHE A 144 -1.67 -9.50 27.83
CA PHE A 144 -1.69 -10.47 28.94
C PHE A 144 -1.11 -9.92 30.26
N GLY A 145 -0.37 -8.81 30.21
CA GLY A 145 0.41 -8.35 31.34
C GLY A 145 1.51 -7.38 30.96
N LEU A 146 2.70 -7.55 31.54
CA LEU A 146 3.82 -6.63 31.38
C LEU A 146 5.12 -7.39 31.10
N ILE A 147 5.94 -6.87 30.18
CA ILE A 147 7.28 -7.39 29.89
C ILE A 147 8.32 -6.32 30.21
N GLN A 148 9.40 -6.70 30.89
CA GLN A 148 10.58 -5.88 31.10
C GLN A 148 11.71 -6.33 30.15
N TYR A 149 12.39 -5.38 29.52
CA TYR A 149 13.49 -5.62 28.57
C TYR A 149 14.68 -4.71 28.89
N ASN A 150 15.88 -5.29 28.86
CA ASN A 150 17.13 -4.58 29.10
C ASN A 150 17.68 -4.04 27.77
N LEU A 151 17.71 -2.71 27.61
CA LEU A 151 18.15 -2.02 26.40
C LEU A 151 19.68 -2.06 26.21
N GLN A 152 20.47 -2.27 27.27
CA GLN A 152 21.93 -2.38 27.19
C GLN A 152 22.38 -3.83 26.99
N GLY A 153 21.72 -4.76 27.68
CA GLY A 153 21.98 -6.21 27.64
C GLY A 153 21.33 -6.93 26.46
N ASN A 154 20.31 -6.32 25.87
CA ASN A 154 19.44 -6.92 24.85
C ASN A 154 18.79 -8.24 25.29
N ASP A 155 18.43 -8.33 26.57
CA ASP A 155 17.81 -9.51 27.17
C ASP A 155 16.54 -9.16 27.95
N PHE A 156 15.66 -10.14 28.10
CA PHE A 156 14.42 -9.97 28.85
C PHE A 156 14.69 -10.05 30.34
N GLY A 157 14.16 -9.08 31.08
CA GLY A 157 14.07 -9.10 32.53
C GLY A 157 12.91 -9.99 32.97
N PHE A 158 12.04 -9.47 33.84
CA PHE A 158 10.85 -10.22 34.25
C PHE A 158 9.70 -10.09 33.24
N THR A 159 8.86 -11.13 33.20
CA THR A 159 7.55 -11.10 32.54
C THR A 159 6.47 -11.32 33.60
N LEU A 160 5.55 -10.38 33.71
CA LEU A 160 4.37 -10.46 34.57
C LEU A 160 3.18 -10.92 33.73
N ASP A 161 2.69 -12.13 34.01
CA ASP A 161 1.37 -12.57 33.53
C ASP A 161 0.32 -12.06 34.53
N ALA A 162 -0.39 -11.01 34.14
CA ALA A 162 -1.46 -10.43 34.95
C ALA A 162 -2.81 -11.12 34.69
N GLY A 163 -2.89 -12.00 33.67
CA GLY A 163 -4.13 -12.63 33.23
C GLY A 163 -5.18 -11.63 32.70
N GLN A 164 -4.76 -10.42 32.37
CA GLN A 164 -5.62 -9.32 31.92
C GLN A 164 -4.85 -8.37 31.00
N LEU A 165 -5.60 -7.59 30.22
CA LEU A 165 -5.04 -6.52 29.40
C LEU A 165 -4.35 -5.49 30.29
N VAL A 166 -3.12 -5.12 29.94
CA VAL A 166 -2.47 -3.93 30.45
C VAL A 166 -2.43 -2.90 29.34
N SER A 167 -3.10 -1.77 29.55
CA SER A 167 -3.27 -0.73 28.53
C SER A 167 -2.28 0.42 28.65
N ASP A 168 -1.68 0.63 29.83
CA ASP A 168 -0.74 1.73 30.08
C ASP A 168 0.23 1.35 31.21
N VAL A 169 1.41 1.98 31.22
CA VAL A 169 2.48 1.74 32.19
C VAL A 169 3.30 3.01 32.43
N SER A 170 3.66 3.26 33.67
CA SER A 170 4.55 4.36 34.07
C SER A 170 5.27 4.00 35.37
N GLY A 171 6.32 4.73 35.75
CA GLY A 171 7.08 4.43 36.96
C GLY A 171 8.29 5.32 37.18
N ASN A 172 9.01 5.03 38.25
CA ASN A 172 10.32 5.58 38.60
C ASN A 172 11.16 4.45 39.24
N GLU A 173 12.38 4.75 39.71
CA GLU A 173 13.29 3.76 40.30
C GLU A 173 12.70 2.97 41.49
N LYS A 174 11.67 3.51 42.16
CA LYS A 174 11.04 2.88 43.33
C LYS A 174 9.73 2.18 43.00
N TYR A 175 8.89 2.79 42.17
CA TYR A 175 7.55 2.31 41.88
C TYR A 175 7.35 2.07 40.39
N LEU A 176 6.69 0.97 40.05
CA LEU A 176 6.16 0.73 38.71
C LEU A 176 4.64 0.57 38.80
N THR A 177 3.91 1.17 37.87
CA THR A 177 2.45 1.15 37.86
C THR A 177 1.91 0.73 36.50
N ILE A 178 0.84 -0.06 36.52
CA ILE A 178 0.16 -0.54 35.33
C ILE A 178 -1.34 -0.30 35.40
N VAL A 179 -1.96 0.02 34.26
CA VAL A 179 -3.42 0.12 34.12
C VAL A 179 -3.97 -1.20 33.61
N GLY A 180 -4.72 -1.92 34.45
CA GLY A 180 -5.43 -3.14 34.09
C GLY A 180 -6.94 -2.93 33.92
N ASP A 181 -7.66 -4.00 33.57
CA ASP A 181 -9.10 -3.97 33.26
C ASP A 181 -9.99 -3.42 34.39
N ASN A 182 -9.55 -3.60 35.64
CA ASN A 182 -10.35 -3.27 36.83
C ASN A 182 -9.69 -2.24 37.77
N GLY A 183 -8.64 -1.55 37.33
CA GLY A 183 -7.99 -0.50 38.11
C GLY A 183 -6.49 -0.42 37.86
N VAL A 184 -5.81 0.36 38.69
CA VAL A 184 -4.37 0.55 38.63
C VAL A 184 -3.68 -0.30 39.69
N PHE A 185 -2.56 -0.92 39.31
CA PHE A 185 -1.76 -1.78 40.17
C PHE A 185 -0.35 -1.21 40.29
N ILE A 186 0.21 -1.27 41.49
CA ILE A 186 1.47 -0.63 41.88
C ILE A 186 2.43 -1.69 42.41
N LEU A 187 3.64 -1.70 41.88
CA LEU A 187 4.78 -2.47 42.36
C LEU A 187 5.72 -1.54 43.10
N ASP A 188 6.03 -1.86 44.35
CA ASP A 188 7.12 -1.25 45.10
C ASP A 188 8.36 -2.15 45.02
N TYR A 189 9.38 -1.73 44.27
CA TYR A 189 10.60 -2.51 44.08
C TYR A 189 11.36 -2.80 45.38
N GLU A 190 11.26 -1.92 46.38
CA GLU A 190 11.96 -2.12 47.65
C GLU A 190 11.33 -3.25 48.47
N ASN A 191 10.02 -3.43 48.34
CA ASN A 191 9.23 -4.35 49.17
C ASN A 191 8.81 -5.64 48.43
N ALA A 192 8.82 -5.64 47.09
CA ALA A 192 8.42 -6.79 46.30
C ALA A 192 9.58 -7.77 46.06
N GLN A 193 9.52 -8.95 46.69
CA GLN A 193 10.50 -10.02 46.45
C GLN A 193 10.39 -10.66 45.06
N PHE A 194 9.21 -10.66 44.45
CA PHE A 194 8.92 -11.33 43.18
C PHE A 194 8.12 -10.40 42.26
N PRO A 195 8.75 -9.47 41.55
CA PRO A 195 8.08 -8.53 40.63
C PRO A 195 7.17 -9.19 39.58
N ASN A 196 7.48 -10.42 39.20
CA ASN A 196 6.73 -11.24 38.25
C ASN A 196 5.48 -11.92 38.82
N ALA A 197 5.26 -11.86 40.14
CA ALA A 197 4.09 -12.44 40.78
C ALA A 197 3.03 -11.36 40.97
N PHE A 198 1.92 -11.43 40.23
CA PHE A 198 0.89 -10.40 40.30
C PHE A 198 0.29 -10.19 41.70
N SER A 199 0.36 -11.19 42.57
CA SER A 199 -0.04 -11.08 43.97
C SER A 199 0.81 -10.13 44.83
N THR A 200 1.98 -9.69 44.36
CA THR A 200 2.83 -8.70 45.04
C THR A 200 2.53 -7.26 44.61
N TRP A 201 1.62 -7.07 43.67
CA TRP A 201 1.20 -5.75 43.21
C TRP A 201 -0.01 -5.29 44.00
N ASP A 202 0.08 -4.08 44.54
CA ASP A 202 -1.00 -3.48 45.32
C ASP A 202 -1.97 -2.73 44.40
N LYS A 203 -3.27 -2.94 44.62
CA LYS A 203 -4.30 -2.23 43.86
C LYS A 203 -4.55 -0.85 44.46
N ALA A 204 -4.48 0.19 43.62
CA ALA A 204 -4.84 1.54 44.01
C ALA A 204 -6.36 1.63 44.29
N VAL A 205 -6.72 1.91 45.55
CA VAL A 205 -8.12 1.96 46.01
C VAL A 205 -8.45 3.13 46.93
N THR A 206 -7.50 3.60 47.74
CA THR A 206 -7.80 4.60 48.77
C THR A 206 -7.95 5.99 48.15
N GLY A 207 -9.09 6.64 48.36
CA GLY A 207 -9.37 7.98 47.81
C GLY A 207 -9.87 7.97 46.36
N LEU A 208 -10.00 6.79 45.75
CA LEU A 208 -10.60 6.59 44.42
C LEU A 208 -12.06 6.12 44.53
N PRO A 209 -12.90 6.34 43.49
CA PRO A 209 -14.23 5.73 43.42
C PRO A 209 -14.17 4.20 43.44
N VAL A 210 -15.19 3.52 43.97
CA VAL A 210 -15.19 2.06 44.15
C VAL A 210 -14.98 1.28 42.85
N ASP A 211 -15.61 1.72 41.75
CA ASP A 211 -15.59 1.07 40.45
C ASP A 211 -15.02 2.00 39.36
N TYR A 212 -13.90 2.67 39.67
CA TYR A 212 -13.25 3.55 38.71
C TYR A 212 -12.63 2.75 37.55
N LYS A 213 -12.61 3.36 36.37
CA LYS A 213 -11.89 2.86 35.20
C LYS A 213 -10.79 3.84 34.85
N ALA A 214 -9.55 3.43 35.05
CA ALA A 214 -8.40 4.21 34.63
C ALA A 214 -8.25 4.16 33.10
N LYS A 215 -7.80 5.29 32.56
CA LYS A 215 -7.51 5.50 31.14
C LYS A 215 -6.05 5.74 30.89
N ALA A 216 -5.39 6.46 31.79
CA ALA A 216 -3.97 6.72 31.71
C ALA A 216 -3.38 6.82 33.13
N VAL A 217 -2.10 6.51 33.23
CA VAL A 217 -1.30 6.70 34.44
C VAL A 217 -0.02 7.46 34.11
N LEU A 218 0.41 8.32 35.03
CA LEU A 218 1.67 9.04 34.91
C LEU A 218 2.36 9.09 36.26
N VAL A 219 3.62 8.67 36.31
CA VAL A 219 4.51 8.92 37.43
C VAL A 219 5.46 10.03 37.04
N LEU A 220 5.45 11.12 37.81
CA LEU A 220 6.33 12.27 37.63
C LEU A 220 6.99 12.56 38.98
N ASP A 221 8.32 12.56 39.01
CA ASP A 221 9.11 12.59 40.24
C ASP A 221 8.64 11.51 41.26
N ASN A 222 8.06 11.93 42.38
CA ASN A 222 7.53 11.05 43.42
C ASN A 222 6.01 11.20 43.57
N GLN A 223 5.33 11.60 42.50
CA GLN A 223 3.88 11.73 42.45
C GLN A 223 3.31 10.80 41.38
N MET A 224 2.14 10.24 41.66
CA MET A 224 1.41 9.36 40.78
C MET A 224 0.06 9.96 40.43
N TYR A 225 -0.21 10.08 39.13
CA TYR A 225 -1.47 10.56 38.58
C TYR A 225 -2.25 9.41 37.94
N ILE A 226 -3.52 9.29 38.29
CA ILE A 226 -4.47 8.36 37.67
C ILE A 226 -5.56 9.18 37.01
N ALA A 227 -5.69 9.06 35.68
CA ALA A 227 -6.80 9.65 34.96
C ALA A 227 -7.88 8.61 34.68
N THR A 228 -9.13 8.94 34.99
CA THR A 228 -10.32 8.28 34.48
C THR A 228 -10.80 8.99 33.21
N ASP A 229 -11.97 8.61 32.69
CA ASP A 229 -12.65 9.34 31.61
C ASP A 229 -12.77 10.85 31.85
N THR A 230 -13.00 11.28 33.10
CA THR A 230 -13.38 12.68 33.41
C THR A 230 -12.63 13.27 34.60
N GLU A 231 -11.90 12.47 35.36
CA GLU A 231 -11.27 12.90 36.61
C GLU A 231 -9.80 12.53 36.61
N VAL A 232 -8.96 13.34 37.25
CA VAL A 232 -7.57 12.99 37.54
C VAL A 232 -7.37 13.06 39.04
N TYR A 233 -6.71 12.02 39.56
CA TYR A 233 -6.34 11.89 40.95
C TYR A 233 -4.82 11.87 41.09
N VAL A 234 -4.29 12.42 42.17
CA VAL A 234 -2.86 12.46 42.48
C VAL A 234 -2.58 11.80 43.84
N SER A 235 -1.45 11.13 43.97
CA SER A 235 -0.94 10.59 45.22
C SER A 235 0.56 10.87 45.35
N ASP A 236 0.99 11.35 46.51
CA ASP A 236 2.41 11.60 46.84
C ASP A 236 3.07 10.39 47.53
N ASP A 237 2.24 9.45 48.03
CA ASP A 237 2.64 8.28 48.81
C ASP A 237 2.34 6.95 48.09
N PHE A 238 1.75 7.01 46.89
CA PHE A 238 1.29 5.87 46.10
C PHE A 238 0.22 5.01 46.79
N GLU A 239 -0.39 5.51 47.87
CA GLU A 239 -1.43 4.81 48.63
C GLU A 239 -2.75 5.58 48.63
N THR A 240 -2.72 6.87 48.97
CA THR A 240 -3.91 7.72 49.13
C THR A 240 -4.00 8.72 47.98
N PHE A 241 -5.10 8.63 47.23
CA PHE A 241 -5.35 9.45 46.06
C PHE A 241 -6.31 10.60 46.36
N ASN A 242 -5.98 11.79 45.88
CA ASN A 242 -6.79 13.00 46.02
C ASN A 242 -7.19 13.51 44.64
N LEU A 243 -8.45 13.95 44.49
CA LEU A 243 -8.93 14.52 43.24
C LEU A 243 -8.20 15.86 42.97
N VAL A 244 -7.51 15.95 41.83
CA VAL A 244 -6.81 17.17 41.39
C VAL A 244 -7.54 17.87 40.25
N TYR A 245 -8.24 17.11 39.41
CA TYR A 245 -9.03 17.67 38.31
C TYR A 245 -10.32 16.90 38.11
N GLN A 246 -11.40 17.63 37.86
CA GLN A 246 -12.69 17.07 37.45
C GLN A 246 -13.22 17.86 36.26
N ASN A 247 -13.41 17.16 35.15
CA ASN A 247 -14.00 17.74 33.95
C ASN A 247 -15.48 18.03 34.18
N THR A 248 -15.87 19.29 33.96
CA THR A 248 -17.27 19.74 34.07
C THR A 248 -18.11 19.45 32.84
N ASN A 249 -17.48 19.14 31.70
CA ASN A 249 -18.18 18.75 30.48
C ASN A 249 -17.98 17.26 30.18
N PRO A 250 -18.95 16.38 30.52
CA PRO A 250 -18.81 14.94 30.41
C PRO A 250 -18.69 14.43 28.97
N SER A 251 -18.89 15.29 27.95
CA SER A 251 -18.66 14.92 26.55
C SER A 251 -17.18 14.69 26.25
N PHE A 252 -16.27 15.38 26.94
CA PHE A 252 -14.84 15.21 26.78
C PHE A 252 -14.33 14.06 27.65
N LYS A 253 -13.58 13.17 27.02
CA LYS A 253 -12.98 11.97 27.62
C LYS A 253 -11.47 12.04 27.55
N THR A 254 -10.80 11.60 28.61
CA THR A 254 -9.35 11.47 28.65
C THR A 254 -8.84 10.54 27.54
N ILE A 255 -7.78 10.98 26.87
CA ILE A 255 -7.03 10.19 25.88
C ILE A 255 -5.70 9.73 26.50
N PHE A 256 -4.93 10.66 27.05
CA PHE A 256 -3.60 10.39 27.61
C PHE A 256 -3.26 11.36 28.76
N LEU A 257 -2.28 10.95 29.56
CA LEU A 257 -1.46 11.82 30.40
C LEU A 257 -0.02 11.74 29.89
N LYS A 258 0.69 12.88 29.84
CA LYS A 258 2.12 12.92 29.51
C LYS A 258 2.85 13.88 30.43
N ALA A 259 4.11 13.55 30.75
CA ALA A 259 5.03 14.47 31.39
C ALA A 259 5.54 15.53 30.41
N THR A 260 5.87 16.69 30.95
CA THR A 260 6.68 17.73 30.30
C THR A 260 7.85 18.08 31.23
N ASP A 261 8.53 19.21 31.02
CA ASP A 261 9.65 19.63 31.90
C ASP A 261 9.15 20.04 33.29
N GLY A 262 9.06 19.07 34.21
CA GLY A 262 8.58 19.25 35.58
C GLY A 262 7.07 19.45 35.74
N ASP A 263 6.31 19.44 34.65
CA ASP A 263 4.87 19.66 34.57
C ASP A 263 4.17 18.47 33.89
N TRP A 264 2.85 18.51 33.72
CA TRP A 264 2.12 17.46 33.01
C TRP A 264 0.95 17.98 32.17
N ILE A 265 0.59 17.20 31.15
CA ILE A 265 -0.48 17.51 30.22
C ILE A 265 -1.55 16.43 30.19
N LEU A 266 -2.80 16.87 30.06
CA LEU A 266 -3.98 16.03 29.89
C LEU A 266 -4.61 16.30 28.52
N GLY A 267 -4.64 15.27 27.68
CA GLY A 267 -5.36 15.27 26.41
C GLY A 267 -6.80 14.79 26.58
N GLN A 268 -7.77 15.55 26.07
CA GLN A 268 -9.18 15.13 26.07
C GLN A 268 -9.85 15.31 24.72
N LYS A 269 -10.74 14.39 24.34
CA LYS A 269 -11.52 14.42 23.08
C LYS A 269 -12.99 14.11 23.34
N ASP A 270 -13.87 14.76 22.59
CA ASP A 270 -15.30 14.45 22.58
C ASP A 270 -15.70 13.53 21.42
N ASN A 271 -16.92 13.01 21.49
CA ASN A 271 -17.47 12.14 20.44
C ASN A 271 -17.71 12.86 19.09
N SER A 272 -17.54 14.19 19.03
CA SER A 272 -17.76 15.05 17.86
C SER A 272 -16.45 15.60 17.28
N SER A 273 -15.32 14.93 17.51
CA SER A 273 -14.00 15.31 16.98
C SER A 273 -13.41 16.61 17.54
N LYS A 274 -13.96 17.20 18.61
CA LYS A 274 -13.32 18.31 19.33
C LYS A 274 -12.36 17.73 20.35
N SER A 275 -11.18 18.34 20.49
CA SER A 275 -10.22 17.95 21.52
C SER A 275 -9.58 19.19 22.13
N ARG A 276 -8.93 19.01 23.28
CA ARG A 276 -8.18 20.04 23.98
C ARG A 276 -7.00 19.43 24.73
N LEU A 277 -6.01 20.28 25.00
CA LEU A 277 -4.91 20.01 25.90
C LEU A 277 -5.03 20.91 27.12
N LEU A 278 -4.86 20.31 28.30
CA LEU A 278 -4.86 21.01 29.57
C LEU A 278 -3.48 20.83 30.20
N PHE A 279 -2.84 21.95 30.55
CA PHE A 279 -1.50 21.99 31.12
C PHE A 279 -1.59 22.25 32.61
N PHE A 280 -0.87 21.46 33.39
CA PHE A 280 -0.86 21.57 34.84
C PHE A 280 0.57 21.67 35.34
N ASP A 281 0.77 22.48 36.38
CA ASP A 281 2.03 22.48 37.11
C ASP A 281 2.16 21.21 37.99
N ASN A 282 3.36 20.96 38.51
CA ASN A 282 3.60 19.89 39.50
C ASN A 282 2.76 19.99 40.79
N PHE A 283 2.17 21.14 41.09
CA PHE A 283 1.25 21.29 42.22
C PHE A 283 -0.20 20.91 41.86
N GLY A 284 -0.46 20.53 40.61
CA GLY A 284 -1.79 20.15 40.13
C GLY A 284 -2.68 21.33 39.76
N SER A 285 -2.13 22.53 39.63
CA SER A 285 -2.87 23.72 39.21
C SER A 285 -2.92 23.81 37.69
N LEU A 286 -4.11 24.02 37.12
CA LEU A 286 -4.28 24.26 35.69
C LEU A 286 -3.64 25.61 35.30
N ILE A 287 -2.59 25.58 34.49
CA ILE A 287 -1.83 26.77 34.05
C ILE A 287 -2.21 27.23 32.64
N ASN A 288 -2.65 26.32 31.77
CA ASN A 288 -3.05 26.67 30.40
C ASN A 288 -4.06 25.68 29.81
N GLU A 289 -4.87 26.13 28.85
CA GLU A 289 -5.76 25.29 28.03
C GLU A 289 -5.60 25.65 26.56
N VAL A 290 -5.27 24.65 25.74
CA VAL A 290 -5.16 24.78 24.28
C VAL A 290 -6.30 24.01 23.64
N ASN A 291 -7.14 24.73 22.90
CA ASN A 291 -8.29 24.18 22.17
C ASN A 291 -8.31 24.58 20.68
N THR A 292 -7.23 25.22 20.22
CA THR A 292 -7.01 25.60 18.83
C THR A 292 -6.07 24.59 18.20
N CYS A 293 -6.33 24.19 16.95
CA CYS A 293 -5.51 23.20 16.22
C CYS A 293 -5.55 21.77 16.80
N THR A 294 -6.41 21.48 17.77
CA THR A 294 -6.42 20.22 18.54
C THR A 294 -7.46 19.19 18.10
N ASN A 295 -8.35 19.48 17.16
CA ASN A 295 -9.45 18.56 16.77
C ASN A 295 -8.94 17.15 16.42
N ARG A 296 -9.66 16.10 16.83
CA ARG A 296 -9.31 14.69 16.54
C ARG A 296 -7.98 14.19 17.10
N LEU A 297 -7.42 14.89 18.08
CA LEU A 297 -6.20 14.50 18.80
C LEU A 297 -6.15 13.00 19.13
N LEU A 298 -4.98 12.40 18.88
CA LEU A 298 -4.60 11.06 19.29
C LEU A 298 -3.39 11.12 20.22
N ASP A 299 -2.37 11.89 19.83
CA ASP A 299 -1.14 12.06 20.61
C ASP A 299 -0.51 13.45 20.42
N VAL A 300 0.42 13.82 21.31
CA VAL A 300 1.13 15.11 21.26
C VAL A 300 2.57 15.00 21.73
N THR A 301 3.43 15.86 21.19
CA THR A 301 4.74 16.17 21.77
C THR A 301 5.02 17.67 21.74
N ILE A 302 5.93 18.14 22.60
CA ILE A 302 6.29 19.56 22.75
C ILE A 302 7.79 19.68 22.73
N ASP A 303 8.32 20.55 21.87
CA ASP A 303 9.76 20.79 21.80
C ASP A 303 10.23 21.86 22.79
N GLU A 304 11.54 22.03 22.88
CA GLU A 304 12.23 22.99 23.73
C GLU A 304 11.91 24.46 23.42
N ARG A 305 11.31 24.74 22.25
CA ARG A 305 10.86 26.07 21.81
C ARG A 305 9.39 26.33 22.18
N GLY A 306 8.70 25.35 22.74
CA GLY A 306 7.28 25.42 23.09
C GLY A 306 6.33 25.22 21.92
N ARG A 307 6.81 24.72 20.77
CA ARG A 307 5.96 24.29 19.65
C ARG A 307 5.25 22.99 20.03
N ILE A 308 3.98 22.87 19.66
CA ILE A 308 3.14 21.71 20.01
C ILE A 308 2.80 20.94 18.75
N PHE A 309 3.30 19.72 18.64
CA PHE A 309 3.13 18.84 17.48
C PHE A 309 2.06 17.80 17.76
N PHE A 310 1.05 17.68 16.88
CA PHE A 310 -0.09 16.80 17.08
C PHE A 310 -0.04 15.59 16.15
N ALA A 311 -0.29 14.40 16.71
CA ALA A 311 -0.79 13.26 15.95
C ALA A 311 -2.31 13.22 16.11
N ASP A 312 -3.04 13.16 14.99
CA ASP A 312 -4.49 13.28 14.98
C ASP A 312 -5.10 12.67 13.71
N GLU A 313 -6.43 12.47 13.70
CA GLU A 313 -7.15 11.87 12.57
C GLU A 313 -7.50 12.91 11.46
N TRP A 314 -6.78 14.04 11.37
CA TRP A 314 -6.82 14.88 10.18
C TRP A 314 -5.90 14.33 9.10
N LYS A 315 -6.22 14.69 7.86
CA LYS A 315 -5.48 14.32 6.65
C LYS A 315 -4.44 15.39 6.28
N SER A 316 -3.83 16.00 7.31
CA SER A 316 -2.69 16.92 7.23
C SER A 316 -1.99 16.92 8.59
N ILE A 317 -0.66 16.98 8.62
CA ILE A 317 0.08 17.15 9.88
C ILE A 317 -0.08 18.57 10.38
N ARG A 318 -0.26 18.71 11.69
CA ARG A 318 -0.53 20.01 12.32
C ARG A 318 0.37 20.22 13.51
N TYR A 319 0.75 21.46 13.71
CA TYR A 319 1.44 21.89 14.91
C TYR A 319 1.12 23.36 15.23
N LEU A 320 1.25 23.73 16.50
CA LEU A 320 1.28 25.13 16.92
C LEU A 320 2.73 25.61 16.93
N ASP A 321 3.00 26.73 16.27
CA ASP A 321 4.29 27.41 16.39
C ASP A 321 4.45 28.15 17.73
N GLU A 322 5.61 28.77 17.94
CA GLU A 322 5.95 29.53 19.16
C GLU A 322 4.97 30.68 19.47
N ASN A 323 4.25 31.17 18.46
CA ASN A 323 3.27 32.24 18.60
C ASN A 323 1.85 31.70 18.82
N GLY A 324 1.68 30.37 18.89
CA GLY A 324 0.39 29.70 19.01
C GLY A 324 -0.41 29.68 17.70
N SER A 325 0.22 29.90 16.54
CA SER A 325 -0.46 29.80 15.25
C SER A 325 -0.46 28.35 14.74
N CYS A 326 -1.62 27.90 14.24
CA CYS A 326 -1.82 26.56 13.69
C CYS A 326 -1.24 26.47 12.29
N GLN A 327 -0.14 25.74 12.18
CA GLN A 327 0.50 25.39 10.92
C GLN A 327 -0.03 24.04 10.44
N LYS A 328 -0.08 23.88 9.12
CA LYS A 328 -0.53 22.64 8.47
C LYS A 328 0.45 22.27 7.37
N GLU A 329 0.92 21.05 7.43
CA GLU A 329 1.79 20.47 6.42
C GLU A 329 1.10 19.29 5.76
N SER A 330 1.34 19.11 4.47
CA SER A 330 0.82 17.98 3.71
C SER A 330 1.90 17.45 2.79
N PHE A 331 2.08 16.13 2.84
CA PHE A 331 3.08 15.41 2.08
C PHE A 331 2.49 14.87 0.77
N LYS A 332 3.39 14.72 -0.20
CA LYS A 332 3.07 14.11 -1.49
C LYS A 332 3.06 12.60 -1.33
N GLY A 333 1.90 12.00 -1.53
CA GLY A 333 1.66 10.56 -1.41
C GLY A 333 0.21 10.25 -1.78
N PRO A 334 -0.16 8.96 -1.91
CA PRO A 334 -1.56 8.60 -2.00
C PRO A 334 -2.30 9.09 -0.75
N PHE A 335 -3.59 9.36 -0.88
CA PHE A 335 -4.38 9.93 0.20
C PHE A 335 -4.66 8.95 1.33
N ASN A 336 -4.75 7.65 1.02
CA ASN A 336 -4.98 6.54 1.93
C ASN A 336 -4.20 5.31 1.41
N ILE A 337 -4.09 4.26 2.21
CA ILE A 337 -3.54 2.95 1.85
C ILE A 337 -4.47 2.15 0.92
N ASP A 338 -5.76 2.48 0.91
CA ASP A 338 -6.74 1.71 0.15
C ASP A 338 -6.54 1.86 -1.36
N ALA A 339 -6.45 0.73 -2.05
CA ALA A 339 -6.40 0.63 -3.50
C ALA A 339 -7.12 -0.67 -3.93
N THR A 340 -8.17 -0.54 -4.73
CA THR A 340 -8.91 -1.69 -5.27
C THR A 340 -8.58 -1.97 -6.72
N ASP A 341 -8.12 -0.96 -7.45
CA ASP A 341 -7.82 -1.08 -8.86
C ASP A 341 -6.72 -0.10 -9.27
N ILE A 342 -5.91 -0.49 -10.26
CA ILE A 342 -4.77 0.29 -10.76
C ILE A 342 -4.77 0.18 -12.28
N ASP A 343 -4.75 1.31 -12.96
CA ASP A 343 -4.48 1.38 -14.40
C ASP A 343 -3.26 2.27 -14.68
N ILE A 344 -2.55 1.97 -15.76
CA ILE A 344 -1.31 2.66 -16.13
C ILE A 344 -1.36 3.03 -17.61
N LYS A 345 -1.27 4.33 -17.87
CA LYS A 345 -1.15 4.86 -19.22
C LYS A 345 0.01 5.83 -19.33
N ASP A 346 0.85 5.59 -20.31
CA ASP A 346 1.91 6.51 -20.69
C ASP A 346 2.95 6.85 -19.59
N ASP A 347 3.17 5.96 -18.60
CA ASP A 347 3.98 6.19 -17.38
C ASP A 347 3.25 6.97 -16.26
N ARG A 348 1.94 7.21 -16.42
CA ARG A 348 1.07 7.73 -15.37
C ARG A 348 0.29 6.58 -14.75
N VAL A 349 0.20 6.58 -13.43
CA VAL A 349 -0.51 5.54 -12.65
C VAL A 349 -1.76 6.15 -12.07
N TYR A 350 -2.89 5.46 -12.27
CA TYR A 350 -4.22 5.84 -11.84
C TYR A 350 -4.70 4.78 -10.85
N VAL A 351 -5.08 5.21 -9.64
CA VAL A 351 -5.47 4.29 -8.57
C VAL A 351 -6.88 4.61 -8.10
N ALA A 352 -7.73 3.59 -8.11
CA ALA A 352 -9.05 3.63 -7.49
C ALA A 352 -8.92 3.19 -6.03
N SER A 353 -9.42 3.98 -5.08
CA SER A 353 -9.24 3.69 -3.64
C SER A 353 -10.24 2.69 -3.06
N GLY A 354 -11.28 2.33 -3.79
CA GLY A 354 -12.32 1.43 -3.31
C GLY A 354 -13.25 2.06 -2.29
N GLY A 355 -13.63 1.24 -1.30
CA GLY A 355 -14.68 1.51 -0.33
C GLY A 355 -15.71 0.38 -0.22
N VAL A 356 -15.31 -0.85 -0.54
CA VAL A 356 -16.14 -2.05 -0.36
C VAL A 356 -15.35 -3.12 0.39
N THR A 357 -16.07 -3.91 1.19
CA THR A 357 -15.53 -5.12 1.82
C THR A 357 -15.25 -6.20 0.77
N GLU A 358 -14.52 -7.26 1.15
CA GLU A 358 -14.29 -8.43 0.29
C GLU A 358 -15.59 -9.10 -0.20
N ASN A 359 -16.71 -8.93 0.52
CA ASN A 359 -18.01 -9.45 0.13
C ASN A 359 -18.84 -8.44 -0.70
N LEU A 360 -18.21 -7.35 -1.15
CA LEU A 360 -18.83 -6.26 -1.92
C LEU A 360 -19.97 -5.54 -1.19
N PHE A 361 -19.87 -5.45 0.14
CA PHE A 361 -20.68 -4.53 0.96
C PHE A 361 -20.02 -3.16 1.07
N ASP A 362 -20.84 -2.14 1.27
CA ASP A 362 -20.39 -0.75 1.32
C ASP A 362 -19.64 -0.40 2.61
N ASP A 363 -18.43 0.15 2.48
CA ASP A 363 -17.65 0.73 3.58
C ASP A 363 -17.72 2.26 3.60
N PHE A 364 -18.51 2.84 2.69
CA PHE A 364 -18.72 4.29 2.56
C PHE A 364 -17.43 5.10 2.35
N GLY A 365 -16.42 4.49 1.72
CA GLY A 365 -15.14 5.11 1.40
C GLY A 365 -15.29 6.36 0.53
N ARG A 366 -14.62 7.44 0.91
CA ARG A 366 -14.66 8.79 0.31
C ARG A 366 -13.28 9.28 -0.14
N GLU A 367 -12.33 8.37 -0.22
CA GLU A 367 -10.91 8.64 -0.40
C GLU A 367 -10.56 9.10 -1.82
N GLY A 368 -11.39 8.77 -2.81
CA GLY A 368 -11.28 9.27 -4.17
C GLY A 368 -10.38 8.45 -5.08
N VAL A 369 -9.66 9.13 -5.96
CA VAL A 369 -8.67 8.52 -6.87
C VAL A 369 -7.31 9.19 -6.71
N TYR A 370 -6.23 8.43 -6.92
CA TYR A 370 -4.86 8.90 -6.77
C TYR A 370 -4.13 8.78 -8.10
N LEU A 371 -3.52 9.88 -8.55
CA LEU A 371 -2.80 9.93 -9.80
C LEU A 371 -1.33 10.19 -9.52
N LEU A 372 -0.45 9.32 -10.01
CA LEU A 372 1.00 9.49 -9.96
C LEU A 372 1.51 9.86 -11.35
N ASN A 373 2.17 11.01 -11.44
CA ASN A 373 2.82 11.46 -12.68
C ASN A 373 4.17 12.10 -12.33
N GLU A 374 5.25 11.64 -12.97
CA GLU A 374 6.62 12.15 -12.76
C GLU A 374 7.02 12.25 -11.28
N GLY A 375 6.68 11.23 -10.48
CA GLY A 375 6.98 11.17 -9.04
C GLY A 375 6.10 12.05 -8.15
N SER A 376 5.10 12.75 -8.70
CA SER A 376 4.17 13.59 -7.93
C SER A 376 2.76 12.99 -7.89
N TRP A 377 2.19 12.95 -6.68
CA TRP A 377 0.82 12.52 -6.44
C TRP A 377 -0.17 13.68 -6.56
N ASN A 378 -1.27 13.44 -7.26
CA ASN A 378 -2.46 14.27 -7.30
C ASN A 378 -3.67 13.43 -6.84
N ASN A 379 -4.24 13.79 -5.69
CA ASN A 379 -5.38 13.10 -5.10
C ASN A 379 -6.66 13.87 -5.43
N ILE A 380 -7.68 13.21 -5.98
CA ILE A 380 -8.97 13.83 -6.32
C ILE A 380 -10.05 13.16 -5.47
N ASN A 381 -10.68 13.91 -4.57
CA ASN A 381 -11.70 13.41 -3.66
C ASN A 381 -12.74 14.49 -3.32
N GLN A 382 -13.76 14.16 -2.53
CA GLN A 382 -14.82 15.11 -2.15
C GLN A 382 -14.34 16.34 -1.35
N ASP A 383 -13.14 16.30 -0.76
CA ASP A 383 -12.62 17.41 0.04
C ASP A 383 -12.05 18.52 -0.86
N ASN A 384 -11.60 18.17 -2.07
CA ASN A 384 -11.04 19.11 -3.05
C ASN A 384 -11.78 19.16 -4.39
N ASN A 385 -12.77 18.29 -4.62
CA ASN A 385 -13.57 18.23 -5.83
C ASN A 385 -15.07 18.41 -5.50
N ALA A 386 -15.61 19.57 -5.87
CA ALA A 386 -17.03 19.90 -5.67
C ALA A 386 -17.96 18.95 -6.43
N PHE A 387 -17.56 18.46 -7.62
CA PHE A 387 -18.37 17.54 -8.40
C PHE A 387 -18.58 16.20 -7.66
N PHE A 388 -17.54 15.64 -7.04
CA PHE A 388 -17.67 14.43 -6.23
C PHE A 388 -18.55 14.63 -5.01
N LYS A 389 -18.39 15.77 -4.34
CA LYS A 389 -19.19 16.11 -3.16
C LYS A 389 -20.66 16.34 -3.48
N ASP A 390 -20.96 17.14 -4.49
CA ASP A 390 -22.33 17.57 -4.83
C ASP A 390 -23.16 16.42 -5.42
N ASN A 391 -22.50 15.43 -6.05
CA ASN A 391 -23.14 14.23 -6.58
C ASN A 391 -23.03 13.00 -5.64
N ASP A 392 -22.53 13.17 -4.41
CA ASP A 392 -22.31 12.08 -3.42
C ASP A 392 -21.59 10.85 -4.01
N ILE A 393 -20.53 11.11 -4.80
CA ILE A 393 -19.71 10.05 -5.39
C ILE A 393 -18.78 9.51 -4.30
N ILE A 394 -18.97 8.23 -3.99
CA ILE A 394 -18.19 7.46 -3.01
C ILE A 394 -17.85 6.09 -3.59
N GLN A 395 -17.03 5.31 -2.90
CA GLN A 395 -16.68 3.93 -3.28
C GLN A 395 -16.08 3.84 -4.68
N PHE A 396 -14.91 4.48 -4.87
CA PHE A 396 -14.19 4.60 -6.14
C PHE A 396 -13.53 3.27 -6.48
N TYR A 397 -14.29 2.31 -7.02
CA TYR A 397 -13.93 0.90 -7.05
C TYR A 397 -13.09 0.47 -8.25
N GLN A 398 -13.32 1.09 -9.42
CA GLN A 398 -12.64 0.76 -10.68
C GLN A 398 -12.09 2.02 -11.34
N ILE A 399 -11.01 1.87 -12.10
CA ILE A 399 -10.43 2.95 -12.90
C ILE A 399 -9.90 2.42 -14.22
N GLU A 400 -10.25 3.09 -15.32
CA GLU A 400 -9.83 2.68 -16.67
C GLU A 400 -9.49 3.92 -17.49
N THR A 401 -8.28 3.99 -18.04
CA THR A 401 -7.85 5.07 -18.91
C THR A 401 -8.34 4.85 -20.34
N HIS A 402 -8.73 5.93 -21.01
CA HIS A 402 -9.09 5.85 -22.41
C HIS A 402 -7.86 5.51 -23.25
N PRO A 403 -7.91 4.57 -24.23
CA PRO A 403 -6.73 4.14 -24.98
C PRO A 403 -6.03 5.28 -25.74
N SER A 404 -6.77 6.13 -26.45
CA SER A 404 -6.21 7.20 -27.29
C SER A 404 -6.37 8.63 -26.75
N GLN A 405 -7.37 8.92 -25.93
CA GLN A 405 -7.67 10.28 -25.43
C GLN A 405 -7.07 10.53 -24.03
N GLU A 406 -6.86 11.79 -23.63
CA GLU A 406 -6.50 12.16 -22.25
C GLU A 406 -7.75 12.20 -21.36
N LYS A 407 -8.40 11.04 -21.24
CA LYS A 407 -9.56 10.80 -20.41
C LYS A 407 -9.36 9.54 -19.59
N PHE A 408 -10.00 9.48 -18.44
CA PHE A 408 -10.14 8.25 -17.68
C PHE A 408 -11.53 8.15 -17.08
N TYR A 409 -11.91 6.92 -16.73
CA TYR A 409 -13.21 6.57 -16.24
C TYR A 409 -13.08 5.98 -14.84
N ILE A 410 -14.01 6.35 -13.96
CA ILE A 410 -14.05 5.89 -12.58
C ILE A 410 -15.37 5.16 -12.36
N GLY A 411 -15.31 3.87 -12.05
CA GLY A 411 -16.45 3.11 -11.60
C GLY A 411 -16.69 3.30 -10.11
N SER A 412 -17.80 3.96 -9.75
CA SER A 412 -18.27 4.01 -8.37
C SER A 412 -19.18 2.82 -8.08
N PHE A 413 -18.93 2.10 -6.98
CA PHE A 413 -19.82 1.06 -6.47
C PHE A 413 -21.05 1.65 -5.73
N TRP A 414 -21.46 2.87 -6.09
CA TRP A 414 -22.54 3.61 -5.43
C TRP A 414 -23.32 4.49 -6.39
N ALA A 415 -22.61 5.38 -7.09
CA ALA A 415 -23.20 6.48 -7.84
C ALA A 415 -23.35 6.19 -9.35
N GLY A 416 -22.47 5.37 -9.93
CA GLY A 416 -22.40 5.13 -11.36
C GLY A 416 -20.98 5.30 -11.93
N LEU A 417 -20.90 5.67 -13.20
CA LEU A 417 -19.62 5.84 -13.91
C LEU A 417 -19.29 7.33 -14.06
N VAL A 418 -18.08 7.74 -13.68
CA VAL A 418 -17.59 9.10 -13.93
C VAL A 418 -16.64 9.08 -15.11
N GLU A 419 -16.87 9.93 -16.11
CA GLU A 419 -15.87 10.31 -17.12
C GLU A 419 -15.15 11.57 -16.64
N TYR A 420 -13.82 11.56 -16.71
CA TYR A 420 -12.95 12.69 -16.39
C TYR A 420 -12.08 13.05 -17.60
N ASP A 421 -12.18 14.29 -18.08
CA ASP A 421 -11.29 14.84 -19.11
C ASP A 421 -10.10 15.54 -18.44
N GLU A 422 -8.90 15.01 -18.61
CA GLU A 422 -7.69 15.56 -17.97
C GLU A 422 -7.25 16.88 -18.61
N THR A 423 -7.62 17.14 -19.86
CA THR A 423 -7.24 18.36 -20.57
C THR A 423 -8.06 19.55 -20.11
N THR A 424 -9.36 19.35 -19.89
CA THR A 424 -10.28 20.43 -19.50
C THR A 424 -10.63 20.44 -18.01
N GLY A 425 -10.49 19.31 -17.32
CA GLY A 425 -10.98 19.08 -15.95
C GLY A 425 -12.50 18.83 -15.87
N ASP A 426 -13.16 18.70 -17.03
CA ASP A 426 -14.61 18.46 -17.10
C ASP A 426 -14.93 17.03 -16.62
N GLN A 427 -16.08 16.91 -15.95
CA GLN A 427 -16.53 15.67 -15.33
C GLN A 427 -17.99 15.41 -15.70
N ILE A 428 -18.29 14.16 -16.06
CA ILE A 428 -19.65 13.70 -16.38
C ILE A 428 -19.94 12.46 -15.54
N LEU A 429 -21.08 12.45 -14.87
CA LEU A 429 -21.57 11.27 -14.13
C LEU A 429 -22.66 10.60 -14.96
N TYR A 430 -22.45 9.34 -15.31
CA TYR A 430 -23.41 8.46 -15.96
C TYR A 430 -24.09 7.57 -14.93
N THR A 431 -25.42 7.61 -14.91
CA THR A 431 -26.28 6.85 -13.99
C THR A 431 -27.42 6.18 -14.77
N ALA A 432 -28.29 5.45 -14.07
CA ALA A 432 -29.52 4.93 -14.67
C ALA A 432 -30.43 6.02 -15.29
N ASP A 433 -30.36 7.26 -14.81
CA ASP A 433 -31.25 8.35 -15.23
C ASP A 433 -30.86 9.00 -16.56
N ASN A 434 -29.58 8.95 -16.95
CA ASN A 434 -29.06 9.68 -18.11
C ASN A 434 -28.38 8.81 -19.18
N THR A 435 -28.42 7.48 -19.03
CA THR A 435 -27.87 6.50 -19.98
C THR A 435 -28.96 5.77 -20.80
N GLN A 436 -30.17 6.32 -20.83
CA GLN A 436 -31.30 5.73 -21.57
C GLN A 436 -31.62 4.28 -21.14
N GLY A 437 -31.34 3.93 -19.88
CA GLY A 437 -31.57 2.62 -19.30
C GLY A 437 -30.51 1.56 -19.63
N ALA A 438 -29.35 1.97 -20.14
CA ALA A 438 -28.21 1.08 -20.33
C ALA A 438 -27.51 0.75 -19.01
N LEU A 439 -27.12 1.77 -18.24
CA LEU A 439 -26.81 1.55 -16.83
C LEU A 439 -28.12 1.44 -16.06
N GLN A 440 -28.14 0.56 -15.06
CA GLN A 440 -29.32 0.31 -14.25
C GLN A 440 -28.94 0.23 -12.78
N THR A 441 -29.93 0.41 -11.92
CA THR A 441 -29.75 0.24 -10.48
C THR A 441 -29.69 -1.25 -10.12
N ALA A 442 -29.01 -1.58 -9.04
CA ALA A 442 -28.94 -2.94 -8.53
C ALA A 442 -30.33 -3.47 -8.16
N VAL A 443 -30.65 -4.71 -8.53
CA VAL A 443 -31.93 -5.33 -8.20
C VAL A 443 -32.08 -5.42 -6.68
N GLY A 444 -33.13 -4.80 -6.14
CA GLY A 444 -33.37 -4.69 -4.70
C GLY A 444 -32.81 -3.41 -4.06
N ASP A 445 -32.15 -2.55 -4.83
CA ASP A 445 -31.62 -1.25 -4.42
C ASP A 445 -31.77 -0.21 -5.54
N ASP A 446 -32.96 0.39 -5.62
CA ASP A 446 -33.34 1.36 -6.67
C ASP A 446 -32.59 2.70 -6.59
N LEU A 447 -31.66 2.86 -5.64
CA LEU A 447 -30.89 4.10 -5.45
C LEU A 447 -29.45 4.02 -5.95
N ARG A 448 -28.95 2.81 -6.24
CA ARG A 448 -27.51 2.60 -6.48
C ARG A 448 -27.24 1.99 -7.84
N THR A 449 -26.45 2.70 -8.64
CA THR A 449 -25.83 2.16 -9.86
C THR A 449 -24.42 1.75 -9.47
N ARG A 450 -24.15 0.44 -9.42
CA ARG A 450 -22.89 -0.11 -8.90
C ARG A 450 -22.02 -0.54 -10.06
N ILE A 451 -20.92 0.17 -10.31
CA ILE A 451 -19.97 -0.18 -11.36
C ILE A 451 -18.86 -1.04 -10.77
N SER A 452 -18.64 -2.20 -11.37
CA SER A 452 -17.74 -3.23 -10.83
C SER A 452 -16.61 -3.64 -11.76
N GLY A 453 -16.67 -3.29 -13.04
CA GLY A 453 -15.62 -3.62 -14.01
C GLY A 453 -15.70 -2.70 -15.22
N LEU A 454 -14.54 -2.39 -15.79
CA LEU A 454 -14.39 -1.51 -16.94
C LEU A 454 -13.36 -2.13 -17.89
N ALA A 455 -13.63 -2.08 -19.19
CA ALA A 455 -12.66 -2.51 -20.19
C ALA A 455 -12.93 -1.86 -21.54
N PHE A 456 -11.88 -1.37 -22.20
CA PHE A 456 -11.99 -0.95 -23.60
C PHE A 456 -11.82 -2.12 -24.57
N ASP A 457 -12.58 -2.10 -25.65
CA ASP A 457 -12.34 -2.96 -26.81
C ASP A 457 -11.42 -2.28 -27.85
N ASN A 458 -11.01 -3.04 -28.87
CA ASN A 458 -10.14 -2.56 -29.95
C ASN A 458 -10.77 -1.45 -30.81
N ASN A 459 -12.08 -1.21 -30.71
CA ASN A 459 -12.80 -0.14 -31.40
C ASN A 459 -13.00 1.09 -30.50
N GLU A 460 -12.38 1.12 -29.31
CA GLU A 460 -12.52 2.17 -28.30
C GLU A 460 -13.94 2.29 -27.74
N ASN A 461 -14.72 1.21 -27.74
CA ASN A 461 -15.94 1.16 -26.94
C ASN A 461 -15.59 0.79 -25.50
N LEU A 462 -16.17 1.51 -24.54
CA LEU A 462 -16.03 1.21 -23.12
C LEU A 462 -17.12 0.23 -22.68
N TRP A 463 -16.72 -1.00 -22.36
CA TRP A 463 -17.59 -1.97 -21.72
C TRP A 463 -17.61 -1.75 -20.21
N VAL A 464 -18.79 -1.92 -19.62
CA VAL A 464 -19.06 -1.59 -18.22
C VAL A 464 -19.85 -2.72 -17.57
N ALA A 465 -19.31 -3.27 -16.49
CA ALA A 465 -20.03 -4.18 -15.62
C ALA A 465 -20.83 -3.41 -14.57
N SER A 466 -22.12 -3.69 -14.50
CA SER A 466 -23.07 -3.12 -13.54
C SER A 466 -23.56 -4.21 -12.58
N TYR A 467 -22.98 -4.24 -11.39
CA TYR A 467 -23.22 -5.27 -10.39
C TYR A 467 -24.68 -5.32 -9.95
N LEU A 468 -25.31 -6.49 -10.07
CA LEU A 468 -26.71 -6.77 -9.75
C LEU A 468 -27.75 -6.02 -10.60
N ALA A 469 -27.36 -5.30 -11.65
CA ALA A 469 -28.32 -4.76 -12.61
C ALA A 469 -29.08 -5.89 -13.34
N SER A 470 -30.29 -5.62 -13.83
CA SER A 470 -31.05 -6.63 -14.57
C SER A 470 -30.37 -7.04 -15.89
N ARG A 471 -29.76 -6.06 -16.57
CA ARG A 471 -28.82 -6.23 -17.68
C ARG A 471 -27.44 -5.79 -17.20
N PRO A 472 -26.63 -6.70 -16.65
CA PRO A 472 -25.41 -6.35 -15.93
C PRO A 472 -24.25 -5.96 -16.83
N LEU A 473 -24.33 -6.19 -18.15
CA LEU A 473 -23.31 -5.75 -19.10
C LEU A 473 -23.82 -4.56 -19.91
N ALA A 474 -23.06 -3.47 -19.93
CA ALA A 474 -23.34 -2.28 -20.72
C ALA A 474 -22.13 -1.89 -21.57
N VAL A 475 -22.37 -1.08 -22.61
CA VAL A 475 -21.31 -0.51 -23.45
C VAL A 475 -21.62 0.95 -23.77
N PHE A 476 -20.61 1.80 -23.65
CA PHE A 476 -20.58 3.16 -24.17
C PHE A 476 -19.73 3.16 -25.43
N SER A 477 -20.37 3.32 -26.58
CA SER A 477 -19.70 3.23 -27.87
C SER A 477 -18.80 4.44 -28.12
N SER A 478 -17.81 4.27 -29.00
CA SER A 478 -16.97 5.37 -29.50
C SER A 478 -17.78 6.48 -30.21
N GLU A 479 -19.02 6.20 -30.61
CA GLU A 479 -19.96 7.16 -31.20
C GLU A 479 -20.80 7.91 -30.13
N GLY A 480 -20.62 7.61 -28.86
CA GLY A 480 -21.32 8.23 -27.74
C GLY A 480 -22.73 7.66 -27.48
N THR A 481 -22.98 6.40 -27.87
CA THR A 481 -24.26 5.73 -27.64
C THR A 481 -24.15 4.64 -26.58
N TRP A 482 -25.24 4.44 -25.84
CA TRP A 482 -25.31 3.48 -24.75
C TRP A 482 -26.15 2.25 -25.14
N HIS A 483 -25.64 1.06 -24.86
CA HIS A 483 -26.34 -0.21 -25.02
C HIS A 483 -26.15 -1.09 -23.78
N SER A 484 -27.04 -2.06 -23.57
CA SER A 484 -26.96 -3.00 -22.43
C SER A 484 -27.54 -4.35 -22.79
N PHE A 485 -27.03 -5.39 -22.15
CA PHE A 485 -27.21 -6.77 -22.56
C PHE A 485 -27.51 -7.67 -21.36
N ASP A 486 -28.38 -8.65 -21.61
CA ASP A 486 -28.51 -9.80 -20.73
C ASP A 486 -27.28 -10.71 -20.92
N ILE A 487 -26.89 -11.42 -19.86
CA ILE A 487 -25.79 -12.38 -19.91
C ILE A 487 -26.28 -13.76 -19.43
N ASP A 488 -25.55 -14.80 -19.83
CA ASP A 488 -25.73 -16.11 -19.23
C ASP A 488 -25.08 -16.12 -17.83
N GLY A 489 -25.83 -16.57 -16.82
CA GLY A 489 -25.38 -16.64 -15.43
C GLY A 489 -26.20 -15.75 -14.49
N GLU A 490 -25.65 -15.49 -13.30
CA GLU A 490 -26.22 -14.53 -12.35
C GLU A 490 -25.78 -13.10 -12.69
N THR A 491 -26.48 -12.09 -12.17
CA THR A 491 -26.20 -10.68 -12.46
C THR A 491 -25.10 -10.06 -11.59
N ARG A 492 -24.38 -10.88 -10.80
CA ARG A 492 -23.25 -10.48 -9.96
C ARG A 492 -21.97 -10.36 -10.79
N LEU A 493 -22.01 -9.58 -11.87
CA LEU A 493 -20.84 -9.33 -12.72
C LEU A 493 -19.86 -8.45 -11.94
N THR A 494 -18.69 -8.97 -11.56
CA THR A 494 -17.75 -8.30 -10.66
C THR A 494 -16.50 -7.77 -11.33
N ASP A 495 -16.19 -8.22 -12.54
CA ASP A 495 -15.01 -7.80 -13.32
C ASP A 495 -15.20 -8.22 -14.78
N ILE A 496 -14.54 -7.54 -15.73
CA ILE A 496 -14.60 -7.82 -17.17
C ILE A 496 -13.26 -7.56 -17.88
N VAL A 497 -12.99 -8.33 -18.92
CA VAL A 497 -11.91 -8.06 -19.89
C VAL A 497 -12.40 -8.31 -21.33
N VAL A 498 -11.78 -7.65 -22.31
CA VAL A 498 -12.10 -7.86 -23.73
C VAL A 498 -10.96 -8.57 -24.46
N ASP A 499 -11.30 -9.67 -25.14
CA ASP A 499 -10.34 -10.42 -25.93
C ASP A 499 -10.03 -9.79 -27.29
N ASP A 500 -9.02 -10.32 -28.00
CA ASP A 500 -8.58 -9.76 -29.28
C ASP A 500 -9.63 -9.89 -30.40
N LEU A 501 -10.62 -10.76 -30.22
CA LEU A 501 -11.76 -10.93 -31.13
C LEU A 501 -12.93 -10.02 -30.79
N GLY A 502 -12.85 -9.27 -29.69
CA GLY A 502 -13.90 -8.39 -29.19
C GLY A 502 -14.92 -9.08 -28.28
N PHE A 503 -14.68 -10.33 -27.84
CA PHE A 503 -15.57 -10.97 -26.88
C PHE A 503 -15.30 -10.44 -25.48
N VAL A 504 -16.38 -10.16 -24.76
CA VAL A 504 -16.33 -9.70 -23.38
C VAL A 504 -16.38 -10.91 -22.46
N TRP A 505 -15.30 -11.13 -21.72
CA TRP A 505 -15.23 -12.12 -20.67
C TRP A 505 -15.52 -11.45 -19.34
N GLY A 506 -16.33 -12.08 -18.49
CA GLY A 506 -16.78 -11.48 -17.24
C GLY A 506 -16.81 -12.46 -16.08
N VAL A 507 -16.45 -11.98 -14.89
CA VAL A 507 -16.50 -12.75 -13.65
C VAL A 507 -17.88 -12.63 -13.01
N ILE A 508 -18.51 -13.77 -12.73
CA ILE A 508 -19.75 -13.82 -11.93
C ILE A 508 -19.38 -14.21 -10.50
N GLY A 509 -19.59 -13.29 -9.55
CA GLY A 509 -19.23 -13.47 -8.15
C GLY A 509 -20.22 -14.34 -7.35
N GLY A 510 -19.71 -15.07 -6.37
CA GLY A 510 -20.49 -15.88 -5.42
C GLY A 510 -20.33 -17.39 -5.58
N ASN A 511 -20.99 -18.16 -4.73
CA ASN A 511 -20.83 -19.63 -4.66
C ASN A 511 -21.37 -20.39 -5.89
N THR A 512 -22.25 -19.74 -6.64
CA THR A 512 -22.84 -20.20 -7.92
C THR A 512 -22.23 -19.47 -9.11
N GLY A 513 -21.15 -18.72 -8.86
CA GLY A 513 -20.40 -17.93 -9.82
C GLY A 513 -19.63 -18.75 -10.84
N GLY A 514 -18.76 -18.05 -11.58
CA GLY A 514 -18.04 -18.60 -12.71
C GLY A 514 -17.60 -17.50 -13.68
N VAL A 515 -17.50 -17.85 -14.96
CA VAL A 515 -17.08 -16.93 -16.02
C VAL A 515 -18.13 -16.91 -17.11
N THR A 516 -18.61 -15.73 -17.49
CA THR A 516 -19.47 -15.53 -18.65
C THR A 516 -18.66 -15.01 -19.82
N VAL A 517 -19.05 -15.35 -21.04
CA VAL A 517 -18.47 -14.81 -22.28
C VAL A 517 -19.60 -14.32 -23.15
N TYR A 518 -19.47 -13.10 -23.64
CA TYR A 518 -20.47 -12.42 -24.44
C TYR A 518 -19.86 -11.89 -25.73
N ASP A 519 -20.56 -12.09 -26.84
CA ASP A 519 -20.23 -11.63 -28.18
C ASP A 519 -21.42 -10.85 -28.71
N SER A 520 -21.22 -9.55 -29.00
CA SER A 520 -22.24 -8.67 -29.58
C SER A 520 -22.39 -8.79 -31.10
N GLY A 521 -21.77 -9.81 -31.69
CA GLY A 521 -21.80 -10.03 -33.13
C GLY A 521 -21.16 -8.90 -33.91
N ALA A 522 -21.72 -8.59 -35.08
CA ALA A 522 -21.16 -7.58 -35.97
C ALA A 522 -21.40 -6.13 -35.49
N SER A 523 -22.36 -5.90 -34.60
CA SER A 523 -22.77 -4.56 -34.18
C SER A 523 -23.43 -4.59 -32.80
N VAL A 524 -22.88 -3.84 -31.86
CA VAL A 524 -23.41 -3.66 -30.48
C VAL A 524 -24.87 -3.16 -30.42
N GLN A 525 -25.41 -2.63 -31.53
CA GLN A 525 -26.78 -2.14 -31.62
C GLN A 525 -27.78 -3.20 -32.08
N ASP A 526 -27.32 -4.31 -32.67
CA ASP A 526 -28.15 -5.35 -33.26
C ASP A 526 -28.04 -6.63 -32.43
N PRO A 527 -28.99 -6.92 -31.52
CA PRO A 527 -28.89 -8.07 -30.62
C PRO A 527 -29.22 -9.40 -31.31
N THR A 528 -29.45 -9.42 -32.63
CA THR A 528 -29.98 -10.60 -33.32
C THR A 528 -28.94 -11.69 -33.60
N ASP A 529 -27.65 -11.35 -33.55
CA ASP A 529 -26.53 -12.27 -33.69
C ASP A 529 -25.69 -12.44 -32.42
N ASP A 530 -26.14 -11.86 -31.31
CA ASP A 530 -25.51 -11.99 -29.99
C ASP A 530 -25.36 -13.45 -29.55
N ARG A 531 -24.25 -13.74 -28.88
CA ARG A 531 -23.98 -15.05 -28.28
C ARG A 531 -23.46 -14.89 -26.86
N SER A 532 -23.95 -15.74 -25.97
CA SER A 532 -23.49 -15.84 -24.59
C SER A 532 -23.14 -17.29 -24.24
N LYS A 533 -22.21 -17.47 -23.31
CA LYS A 533 -21.91 -18.77 -22.71
C LYS A 533 -21.37 -18.60 -21.30
N PHE A 534 -21.85 -19.42 -20.38
CA PHE A 534 -21.42 -19.44 -18.99
C PHE A 534 -20.63 -20.71 -18.64
N PHE A 535 -19.50 -20.52 -17.96
CA PHE A 535 -18.60 -21.55 -17.45
C PHE A 535 -18.61 -21.58 -15.93
N ASN A 536 -18.70 -22.78 -15.36
CA ASN A 536 -18.53 -23.03 -13.93
C ASN A 536 -17.88 -24.41 -13.71
N ILE A 537 -17.73 -24.83 -12.46
CA ILE A 537 -17.10 -26.12 -12.11
C ILE A 537 -17.78 -27.36 -12.75
N ASN A 538 -19.03 -27.25 -13.20
CA ASN A 538 -19.79 -28.40 -13.72
C ASN A 538 -19.62 -28.62 -15.22
N ASN A 539 -19.15 -27.61 -15.95
CA ASN A 539 -19.06 -27.65 -17.42
C ASN A 539 -17.69 -27.21 -17.97
N SER A 540 -16.72 -26.99 -17.08
CA SER A 540 -15.38 -26.50 -17.41
C SER A 540 -14.35 -27.02 -16.40
N GLU A 541 -13.08 -26.71 -16.64
CA GLU A 541 -11.95 -26.99 -15.77
C GLU A 541 -11.70 -25.87 -14.74
N ILE A 542 -12.63 -24.90 -14.60
CA ILE A 542 -12.61 -23.93 -13.51
C ILE A 542 -12.55 -24.70 -12.18
N PRO A 543 -11.54 -24.46 -11.31
CA PRO A 543 -11.37 -25.25 -10.10
C PRO A 543 -12.35 -24.86 -8.96
N SER A 544 -12.84 -23.62 -8.95
CA SER A 544 -13.81 -23.13 -7.96
C SER A 544 -14.79 -22.12 -8.57
N ASN A 545 -16.06 -22.14 -8.14
CA ASN A 545 -17.05 -21.14 -8.55
C ASN A 545 -16.78 -19.75 -7.96
N ILE A 546 -15.95 -19.66 -6.91
CA ILE A 546 -15.49 -18.39 -6.36
C ILE A 546 -14.33 -17.93 -7.25
N VAL A 547 -14.67 -17.17 -8.29
CA VAL A 547 -13.75 -16.54 -9.23
C VAL A 547 -13.52 -15.11 -8.76
N ASN A 548 -12.26 -14.69 -8.65
CA ASN A 548 -11.89 -13.36 -8.14
C ASN A 548 -11.25 -12.46 -9.18
N ALA A 549 -10.54 -13.04 -10.17
CA ALA A 549 -9.75 -12.27 -11.13
C ALA A 549 -9.81 -12.88 -12.52
N ILE A 550 -9.71 -12.02 -13.53
CA ILE A 550 -9.59 -12.41 -14.93
C ILE A 550 -8.58 -11.50 -15.65
N ALA A 551 -7.74 -12.07 -16.50
CA ALA A 551 -6.78 -11.30 -17.28
C ALA A 551 -6.51 -11.95 -18.64
N LYS A 552 -6.32 -11.13 -19.67
CA LYS A 552 -5.85 -11.57 -20.99
C LYS A 552 -4.33 -11.46 -21.05
N ASP A 553 -3.67 -12.53 -21.50
CA ASP A 553 -2.22 -12.51 -21.73
C ASP A 553 -1.86 -12.01 -23.14
N LEU A 554 -0.56 -11.84 -23.38
CA LEU A 554 -0.07 -11.26 -24.64
C LEU A 554 -0.22 -12.20 -25.85
N ASP A 555 -0.66 -13.44 -25.64
CA ASP A 555 -0.95 -14.42 -26.69
C ASP A 555 -2.48 -14.65 -26.86
N GLY A 556 -3.30 -13.86 -26.17
CA GLY A 556 -4.76 -13.91 -26.23
C GLY A 556 -5.39 -14.98 -25.34
N THR A 557 -4.62 -15.64 -24.46
CA THR A 557 -5.17 -16.59 -23.50
C THR A 557 -5.86 -15.84 -22.36
N ILE A 558 -7.04 -16.29 -21.98
CA ILE A 558 -7.75 -15.74 -20.82
C ILE A 558 -7.41 -16.57 -19.58
N TRP A 559 -6.73 -15.94 -18.63
CA TRP A 559 -6.39 -16.50 -17.33
C TRP A 559 -7.45 -16.12 -16.30
N VAL A 560 -7.92 -17.10 -15.54
CA VAL A 560 -8.96 -16.93 -14.54
C VAL A 560 -8.43 -17.40 -13.19
N GLY A 561 -8.43 -16.50 -12.21
CA GLY A 561 -8.02 -16.73 -10.83
C GLY A 561 -9.22 -17.02 -9.94
N THR A 562 -9.11 -18.06 -9.12
CA THR A 562 -10.19 -18.52 -8.24
C THR A 562 -9.69 -18.69 -6.82
N ALA A 563 -10.61 -18.99 -5.90
CA ALA A 563 -10.27 -19.35 -4.53
C ALA A 563 -9.46 -20.65 -4.37
N GLN A 564 -9.26 -21.42 -5.45
CA GLN A 564 -8.54 -22.71 -5.44
C GLN A 564 -7.67 -22.86 -6.71
N GLY A 565 -6.85 -21.85 -7.00
CA GLY A 565 -5.93 -21.83 -8.13
C GLY A 565 -6.52 -21.26 -9.41
N VAL A 566 -5.97 -21.66 -10.56
CA VAL A 566 -6.17 -20.97 -11.84
C VAL A 566 -6.58 -21.90 -12.99
N VAL A 567 -7.25 -21.33 -13.99
CA VAL A 567 -7.53 -21.99 -15.27
C VAL A 567 -7.23 -21.05 -16.43
N ALA A 568 -6.73 -21.59 -17.53
CA ALA A 568 -6.44 -20.85 -18.76
C ALA A 568 -7.40 -21.26 -19.89
N PHE A 569 -7.99 -20.29 -20.58
CA PHE A 569 -8.85 -20.52 -21.74
C PHE A 569 -8.12 -20.13 -23.03
N GLU A 570 -7.71 -21.14 -23.80
CA GLU A 570 -6.96 -21.01 -25.06
C GLU A 570 -7.87 -21.28 -26.27
N CYS A 571 -9.16 -20.95 -26.15
CA CYS A 571 -10.18 -21.38 -27.10
C CYS A 571 -10.30 -20.48 -28.34
N GLY A 572 -9.84 -19.23 -28.26
CA GLY A 572 -10.07 -18.21 -29.29
C GLY A 572 -11.53 -18.15 -29.74
N GLY A 573 -11.74 -18.09 -31.06
CA GLY A 573 -13.07 -18.01 -31.67
C GLY A 573 -14.01 -19.20 -31.38
N SER A 574 -13.46 -20.34 -30.92
CA SER A 574 -14.22 -21.55 -30.60
C SER A 574 -14.75 -21.58 -29.15
N VAL A 575 -14.69 -20.47 -28.40
CA VAL A 575 -15.18 -20.38 -27.01
C VAL A 575 -16.63 -20.84 -26.85
N PHE A 576 -17.49 -20.56 -27.84
CA PHE A 576 -18.91 -20.95 -27.84
C PHE A 576 -19.15 -22.43 -28.18
N GLU A 577 -18.13 -23.16 -28.63
CA GLU A 577 -18.22 -24.59 -28.94
C GLU A 577 -18.10 -25.44 -27.66
N SER A 578 -18.62 -26.67 -27.67
CA SER A 578 -18.59 -27.55 -26.48
C SER A 578 -17.19 -28.08 -26.13
N VAL A 579 -16.21 -27.93 -27.02
CA VAL A 579 -14.81 -28.35 -26.80
C VAL A 579 -14.04 -27.39 -25.89
N CYS A 580 -14.47 -26.13 -25.81
CA CYS A 580 -13.84 -25.15 -24.94
C CYS A 580 -14.29 -25.37 -23.48
N THR A 581 -13.37 -25.85 -22.64
CA THR A 581 -13.58 -26.07 -21.20
C THR A 581 -12.50 -25.45 -20.33
N GLY A 582 -11.48 -24.81 -20.92
CA GLY A 582 -10.29 -24.34 -20.19
C GLY A 582 -9.31 -25.47 -19.87
N ASN A 583 -8.11 -25.09 -19.43
CA ASN A 583 -7.01 -25.99 -19.09
C ASN A 583 -6.38 -25.58 -17.75
N LYS A 584 -6.25 -26.54 -16.82
CA LYS A 584 -5.45 -26.37 -15.60
C LYS A 584 -4.01 -26.76 -15.89
N ARG A 585 -3.08 -25.83 -15.69
CA ARG A 585 -1.65 -26.11 -15.82
C ARG A 585 -1.18 -27.04 -14.70
N GLN A 586 -0.30 -27.97 -15.04
CA GLN A 586 0.37 -28.83 -14.07
C GLN A 586 1.76 -28.27 -13.79
N VAL A 587 2.13 -28.22 -12.51
CA VAL A 587 3.42 -27.75 -12.03
C VAL A 587 4.09 -28.85 -11.22
N GLN A 588 5.42 -28.81 -11.13
CA GLN A 588 6.16 -29.67 -10.20
C GLN A 588 6.36 -28.94 -8.86
N GLN A 589 5.79 -29.50 -7.79
CA GLN A 589 6.01 -29.07 -6.42
C GLN A 589 6.68 -30.21 -5.65
N ASP A 590 7.91 -30.01 -5.17
CA ASP A 590 8.70 -31.03 -4.47
C ASP A 590 8.83 -32.37 -5.25
N SER A 591 8.97 -32.29 -6.57
CA SER A 591 8.99 -33.45 -7.50
C SER A 591 7.67 -34.23 -7.59
N ILE A 592 6.57 -33.66 -7.11
CA ILE A 592 5.20 -34.17 -7.23
C ILE A 592 4.42 -33.26 -8.19
N GLY A 593 3.69 -33.85 -9.14
CA GLY A 593 2.80 -33.09 -10.01
C GLY A 593 1.58 -32.59 -9.24
N ALA A 594 1.35 -31.28 -9.27
CA ALA A 594 0.18 -30.61 -8.69
C ALA A 594 -0.44 -29.67 -9.73
N PHE A 595 -1.68 -29.22 -9.52
CA PHE A 595 -2.23 -28.15 -10.34
C PHE A 595 -1.69 -26.80 -9.88
N LEU A 596 -1.48 -25.89 -10.83
CA LEU A 596 -0.94 -24.56 -10.56
C LEU A 596 -1.81 -23.84 -9.51
N LEU A 597 -1.19 -23.52 -8.37
CA LEU A 597 -1.78 -22.75 -7.27
C LEU A 597 -3.05 -23.41 -6.67
N GLU A 598 -3.18 -24.73 -6.72
CA GLU A 598 -4.39 -25.47 -6.26
C GLU A 598 -4.86 -25.10 -4.84
N THR A 599 -3.94 -24.70 -3.96
CA THR A 599 -4.23 -24.30 -2.56
C THR A 599 -4.34 -22.80 -2.35
N GLU A 600 -4.10 -21.99 -3.38
CA GLU A 600 -4.03 -20.54 -3.25
C GLU A 600 -5.34 -19.89 -3.69
N ASP A 601 -5.76 -18.89 -2.90
CA ASP A 601 -6.82 -17.98 -3.26
C ASP A 601 -6.23 -16.85 -4.11
N VAL A 602 -6.42 -16.95 -5.43
CA VAL A 602 -5.87 -16.00 -6.42
C VAL A 602 -6.83 -14.84 -6.58
N GLN A 603 -6.37 -13.65 -6.18
CA GLN A 603 -7.16 -12.42 -6.04
C GLN A 603 -6.88 -11.41 -7.17
N ALA A 604 -5.68 -11.46 -7.77
CA ALA A 604 -5.29 -10.57 -8.86
C ALA A 604 -4.39 -11.29 -9.86
N ILE A 605 -4.45 -10.88 -11.13
CA ILE A 605 -3.58 -11.37 -12.19
C ILE A 605 -3.06 -10.18 -12.99
N ALA A 606 -1.73 -10.08 -13.11
CA ALA A 606 -1.09 -9.13 -14.01
C ALA A 606 -0.15 -9.86 -14.97
N ILE A 607 0.03 -9.30 -16.16
CA ILE A 607 0.88 -9.84 -17.22
C ILE A 607 2.02 -8.85 -17.46
N ASP A 608 3.26 -9.34 -17.36
CA ASP A 608 4.41 -8.49 -17.64
C ASP A 608 4.87 -8.54 -19.10
N GLY A 609 5.88 -7.73 -19.43
CA GLY A 609 6.40 -7.62 -20.79
C GLY A 609 6.99 -8.91 -21.38
N ALA A 610 7.37 -9.89 -20.56
CA ALA A 610 7.82 -11.22 -21.03
C ALA A 610 6.68 -12.24 -21.11
N ASN A 611 5.42 -11.80 -21.03
CA ASN A 611 4.24 -12.65 -20.94
C ASN A 611 4.24 -13.58 -19.70
N ARG A 612 4.97 -13.22 -18.64
CA ARG A 612 4.92 -13.95 -17.36
C ARG A 612 3.66 -13.54 -16.62
N LYS A 613 3.09 -14.49 -15.87
CA LYS A 613 1.88 -14.26 -15.07
C LYS A 613 2.30 -13.98 -13.65
N TRP A 614 1.83 -12.85 -13.15
CA TRP A 614 1.94 -12.45 -11.77
C TRP A 614 0.59 -12.73 -11.12
N PHE A 615 0.56 -13.73 -10.24
CA PHE A 615 -0.63 -14.10 -9.48
C PHE A 615 -0.51 -13.49 -8.07
N GLY A 616 -1.36 -12.50 -7.80
CA GLY A 616 -1.56 -11.95 -6.46
C GLY A 616 -2.52 -12.86 -5.70
N THR A 617 -2.14 -13.29 -4.51
CA THR A 617 -2.91 -14.25 -3.71
C THR A 617 -3.11 -13.74 -2.28
N ARG A 618 -3.70 -14.55 -1.40
CA ARG A 618 -3.67 -14.31 0.05
C ARG A 618 -2.35 -14.67 0.73
N ASN A 619 -1.43 -15.32 0.02
CA ASN A 619 -0.14 -15.80 0.51
C ASN A 619 1.05 -15.20 -0.26
N GLY A 620 0.88 -13.97 -0.75
CA GLY A 620 1.88 -13.22 -1.50
C GLY A 620 1.69 -13.34 -3.01
N ILE A 621 2.78 -13.14 -3.75
CA ILE A 621 2.81 -13.08 -5.20
C ILE A 621 3.58 -14.27 -5.75
N PHE A 622 2.99 -14.97 -6.72
CA PHE A 622 3.63 -16.04 -7.48
C PHE A 622 3.83 -15.59 -8.92
N VAL A 623 5.06 -15.69 -9.43
CA VAL A 623 5.39 -15.35 -10.82
C VAL A 623 5.66 -16.63 -11.59
N GLN A 624 4.90 -16.86 -12.67
CA GLN A 624 4.98 -18.05 -13.50
C GLN A 624 5.45 -17.72 -14.92
N SER A 625 6.08 -18.70 -15.58
CA SER A 625 6.53 -18.60 -16.96
C SER A 625 5.38 -18.31 -17.96
N PRO A 626 5.70 -17.96 -19.22
CA PRO A 626 4.71 -17.75 -20.26
C PRO A 626 3.83 -18.96 -20.59
N SER A 627 4.22 -20.19 -20.27
CA SER A 627 3.31 -21.34 -20.31
C SER A 627 2.47 -21.49 -19.03
N GLY A 628 3.01 -21.04 -17.89
CA GLY A 628 2.43 -21.24 -16.56
C GLY A 628 2.93 -22.51 -15.86
N GLU A 629 3.93 -23.20 -16.43
CA GLU A 629 4.40 -24.50 -15.93
C GLU A 629 5.59 -24.36 -14.96
N ASP A 630 6.36 -23.26 -15.05
CA ASP A 630 7.56 -23.03 -14.25
C ASP A 630 7.42 -21.79 -13.36
N GLN A 631 7.66 -21.96 -12.06
CA GLN A 631 7.69 -20.86 -11.11
C GLN A 631 9.00 -20.07 -11.25
N VAL A 632 8.87 -18.82 -11.67
CA VAL A 632 9.99 -17.88 -11.86
C VAL A 632 10.39 -17.23 -10.54
N ALA A 633 9.41 -16.84 -9.73
CA ALA A 633 9.64 -16.20 -8.43
C ALA A 633 8.44 -16.38 -7.48
N LYS A 634 8.69 -16.18 -6.18
CA LYS A 634 7.65 -16.01 -5.15
C LYS A 634 8.06 -14.87 -4.22
N TYR A 635 7.16 -13.94 -3.95
CA TYR A 635 7.35 -12.86 -3.00
C TYR A 635 6.29 -12.92 -1.90
N ASP A 636 6.72 -13.01 -0.64
CA ASP A 636 5.90 -12.89 0.55
C ASP A 636 6.57 -11.94 1.57
N VAL A 637 5.88 -11.62 2.65
CA VAL A 637 6.39 -10.70 3.68
C VAL A 637 7.65 -11.18 4.40
N ASP A 638 7.96 -12.48 4.33
CA ASP A 638 9.08 -13.13 5.01
C ASP A 638 10.34 -13.18 4.12
N ASN A 639 10.16 -13.36 2.82
CA ASN A 639 11.26 -13.50 1.85
C ASN A 639 11.55 -12.24 1.03
N SER A 640 10.74 -11.19 1.20
CA SER A 640 10.81 -9.97 0.40
C SER A 640 10.43 -8.72 1.20
N LYS A 641 10.37 -7.57 0.51
CA LYS A 641 9.96 -6.28 1.07
C LYS A 641 8.47 -5.99 0.90
N LEU A 642 7.68 -7.01 0.52
CA LEU A 642 6.23 -6.92 0.43
C LEU A 642 5.62 -6.49 1.77
N PHE A 643 4.65 -5.59 1.73
CA PHE A 643 4.00 -5.04 2.93
C PHE A 643 2.97 -5.98 3.55
N ASP A 644 2.24 -6.72 2.72
CA ASP A 644 1.21 -7.66 3.14
C ASP A 644 1.06 -8.79 2.11
N ASN A 645 0.74 -9.99 2.58
CA ASN A 645 0.58 -11.14 1.70
C ASN A 645 -0.74 -11.12 0.90
N ASN A 646 -1.74 -10.33 1.31
CA ASN A 646 -3.02 -10.23 0.61
C ASN A 646 -2.96 -9.16 -0.48
N ILE A 647 -2.89 -9.61 -1.73
CA ILE A 647 -2.71 -8.77 -2.92
C ILE A 647 -4.05 -8.56 -3.61
N LYS A 648 -4.49 -7.30 -3.70
CA LYS A 648 -5.80 -6.92 -4.25
C LYS A 648 -5.77 -6.63 -5.74
N ALA A 649 -4.75 -5.90 -6.19
CA ALA A 649 -4.60 -5.50 -7.58
C ALA A 649 -3.12 -5.36 -7.94
N MET A 650 -2.80 -5.54 -9.21
CA MET A 650 -1.47 -5.32 -9.75
C MET A 650 -1.58 -4.77 -11.17
N ALA A 651 -0.69 -3.83 -11.52
CA ALA A 651 -0.63 -3.27 -12.87
C ALA A 651 0.83 -3.11 -13.31
N TYR A 652 1.12 -3.45 -14.55
CA TYR A 652 2.47 -3.43 -15.09
C TYR A 652 2.69 -2.17 -15.94
N ASN A 653 3.67 -1.35 -15.54
CA ASN A 653 4.14 -0.24 -16.35
C ASN A 653 5.12 -0.79 -17.39
N ASP A 654 4.69 -0.82 -18.64
CA ASP A 654 5.47 -1.37 -19.75
C ASP A 654 6.68 -0.49 -20.12
N LYS A 655 6.57 0.83 -19.97
CA LYS A 655 7.65 1.79 -20.28
C LYS A 655 8.78 1.68 -19.29
N THR A 656 8.45 1.69 -18.00
CA THR A 656 9.46 1.57 -16.96
C THR A 656 9.83 0.11 -16.81
N GLY A 657 8.89 -0.79 -16.61
CA GLY A 657 9.12 -2.17 -16.16
C GLY A 657 8.79 -2.37 -14.67
N GLU A 658 8.06 -1.44 -14.07
CA GLU A 658 7.59 -1.54 -12.69
C GLU A 658 6.28 -2.32 -12.62
N MET A 659 6.18 -3.25 -11.69
CA MET A 659 4.92 -3.86 -11.29
C MET A 659 4.39 -3.09 -10.08
N PHE A 660 3.31 -2.34 -10.27
CA PHE A 660 2.57 -1.72 -9.17
C PHE A 660 1.72 -2.78 -8.48
N ILE A 661 1.71 -2.74 -7.15
CA ILE A 661 1.13 -3.77 -6.29
C ILE A 661 0.30 -3.08 -5.20
N ALA A 662 -1.02 -3.29 -5.22
CA ALA A 662 -1.92 -2.91 -4.15
C ALA A 662 -2.10 -4.07 -3.18
N SER A 663 -1.77 -3.84 -1.91
CA SER A 663 -1.97 -4.80 -0.83
C SER A 663 -2.93 -4.24 0.22
N ASN A 664 -3.23 -5.03 1.25
CA ASN A 664 -3.95 -4.54 2.43
C ASN A 664 -3.24 -3.43 3.22
N ARG A 665 -1.96 -3.17 2.94
CA ARG A 665 -1.11 -2.22 3.69
C ARG A 665 -0.50 -1.14 2.80
N GLY A 666 -1.19 -0.81 1.70
CA GLY A 666 -0.79 0.26 0.80
C GLY A 666 -0.18 -0.22 -0.52
N LEU A 667 0.28 0.78 -1.28
CA LEU A 667 0.79 0.62 -2.63
C LEU A 667 2.32 0.49 -2.64
N GLN A 668 2.82 -0.46 -3.43
CA GLN A 668 4.24 -0.64 -3.71
C GLN A 668 4.49 -0.69 -5.22
N ALA A 669 5.73 -0.46 -5.64
CA ALA A 669 6.19 -0.85 -6.96
C ALA A 669 7.40 -1.77 -6.82
N PHE A 670 7.45 -2.82 -7.64
CA PHE A 670 8.61 -3.69 -7.79
C PHE A 670 9.21 -3.53 -9.18
N ARG A 671 10.50 -3.21 -9.23
CA ARG A 671 11.21 -3.02 -10.50
C ARG A 671 11.58 -4.38 -11.09
N THR A 672 10.85 -4.80 -12.13
CA THR A 672 11.07 -6.09 -12.79
C THR A 672 12.27 -6.05 -13.76
N PRO A 673 12.84 -7.22 -14.12
CA PRO A 673 13.79 -7.34 -15.23
C PRO A 673 13.08 -7.34 -16.61
N THR A 674 11.78 -7.04 -16.68
CA THR A 674 10.99 -6.96 -17.93
C THR A 674 10.71 -5.51 -18.32
N THR A 675 10.58 -5.25 -19.62
CA THR A 675 9.96 -4.02 -20.17
C THR A 675 8.95 -4.40 -21.25
N GLY A 676 8.11 -3.46 -21.67
CA GLY A 676 7.04 -3.64 -22.64
C GLY A 676 7.43 -4.45 -23.87
N ALA A 677 6.54 -5.36 -24.25
CA ALA A 677 6.71 -6.23 -25.41
C ALA A 677 6.50 -5.48 -26.72
N ARG A 678 7.31 -5.80 -27.74
CA ARG A 678 7.10 -5.37 -29.13
C ARG A 678 7.39 -6.52 -30.07
N VAL A 679 6.70 -6.57 -31.20
CA VAL A 679 6.91 -7.60 -32.24
C VAL A 679 8.22 -7.38 -33.01
N SER A 680 8.78 -6.17 -32.95
CA SER A 680 10.05 -5.83 -33.62
C SER A 680 10.93 -4.95 -32.75
N HIS A 681 12.22 -4.93 -33.05
CA HIS A 681 13.18 -4.07 -32.36
C HIS A 681 12.81 -2.58 -32.53
N SER A 682 13.08 -1.80 -31.49
CA SER A 682 13.14 -0.36 -31.54
C SER A 682 14.15 0.10 -32.59
N SER A 683 13.91 1.27 -33.19
CA SER A 683 14.88 1.94 -34.06
C SER A 683 16.19 2.30 -33.33
N ASN A 684 16.17 2.32 -32.00
CA ASN A 684 17.32 2.59 -31.15
C ASN A 684 17.44 1.55 -30.03
N VAL A 685 18.14 0.45 -30.28
CA VAL A 685 18.54 -0.51 -29.23
C VAL A 685 19.86 -0.06 -28.61
N TYR A 686 19.89 0.03 -27.29
CA TYR A 686 21.05 0.50 -26.54
C TYR A 686 21.26 -0.33 -25.28
N ALA A 687 22.50 -0.30 -24.77
CA ALA A 687 22.86 -0.91 -23.50
C ALA A 687 23.05 0.15 -22.41
N PHE A 688 22.67 -0.17 -21.18
CA PHE A 688 22.79 0.69 -20.01
C PHE A 688 23.15 -0.13 -18.75
N PRO A 689 24.11 0.31 -17.93
CA PRO A 689 24.99 1.46 -18.17
C PRO A 689 26.00 1.18 -19.31
N ASN A 690 26.42 2.24 -20.01
CA ASN A 690 27.44 2.14 -21.05
C ASN A 690 28.23 3.48 -21.16
N PRO A 691 29.54 3.52 -20.83
CA PRO A 691 30.38 2.39 -20.44
C PRO A 691 30.01 1.83 -19.05
N VAL A 692 30.21 0.53 -18.88
CA VAL A 692 30.16 -0.16 -17.58
C VAL A 692 31.47 0.15 -16.87
N ARG A 693 31.40 0.88 -15.77
CA ARG A 693 32.58 1.35 -15.03
C ARG A 693 32.95 0.39 -13.89
N PRO A 694 34.18 0.41 -13.36
CA PRO A 694 34.60 -0.50 -12.29
C PRO A 694 33.75 -0.43 -11.01
N GLU A 695 33.14 0.72 -10.75
CA GLU A 695 32.25 0.96 -9.60
C GLU A 695 30.82 0.40 -9.78
N HIS A 696 30.43 0.00 -10.99
CA HIS A 696 29.10 -0.58 -11.24
C HIS A 696 29.07 -2.04 -10.78
N VAL A 697 28.20 -2.37 -9.83
CA VAL A 697 28.05 -3.73 -9.25
C VAL A 697 26.75 -4.41 -9.69
N GLY A 698 25.95 -3.76 -10.53
CA GLY A 698 24.66 -4.28 -10.99
C GLY A 698 24.68 -4.93 -12.37
N ASP A 699 23.50 -5.34 -12.82
CA ASP A 699 23.30 -5.87 -14.16
C ASP A 699 23.40 -4.79 -15.26
N ILE A 700 23.63 -5.23 -16.49
CA ILE A 700 23.65 -4.43 -17.71
C ILE A 700 22.39 -4.77 -18.50
N ALA A 701 21.53 -3.78 -18.72
CA ALA A 701 20.31 -3.91 -19.50
C ALA A 701 20.53 -3.54 -20.96
N ILE A 702 20.02 -4.36 -21.88
CA ILE A 702 19.97 -4.10 -23.32
C ILE A 702 18.52 -3.83 -23.67
N LYS A 703 18.17 -2.57 -23.96
CA LYS A 703 16.78 -2.10 -24.11
C LYS A 703 16.41 -1.85 -25.57
N GLY A 704 15.11 -1.98 -25.87
CA GLY A 704 14.53 -1.76 -27.19
C GLY A 704 14.47 -3.02 -28.06
N LEU A 705 14.61 -4.20 -27.46
CA LEU A 705 14.53 -5.47 -28.16
C LEU A 705 13.09 -5.83 -28.54
N ALA A 706 12.92 -6.71 -29.51
CA ALA A 706 11.64 -7.38 -29.71
C ALA A 706 11.42 -8.42 -28.61
N ARG A 707 10.16 -8.75 -28.33
CA ARG A 707 9.77 -9.85 -27.42
C ARG A 707 10.40 -11.14 -27.91
N ASP A 708 10.93 -11.94 -26.99
CA ASP A 708 11.51 -13.27 -27.24
C ASP A 708 12.72 -13.26 -28.20
N ALA A 709 13.35 -12.10 -28.42
CA ALA A 709 14.53 -12.02 -29.27
C ALA A 709 15.73 -12.77 -28.67
N GLU A 710 16.41 -13.57 -29.48
CA GLU A 710 17.64 -14.26 -29.08
C GLU A 710 18.79 -13.26 -29.03
N VAL A 711 19.45 -13.13 -27.87
CA VAL A 711 20.56 -12.20 -27.63
C VAL A 711 21.86 -12.95 -27.42
N LYS A 712 22.88 -12.62 -28.22
CA LYS A 712 24.23 -13.18 -28.14
C LYS A 712 25.25 -12.07 -27.93
N ILE A 713 26.04 -12.17 -26.88
CA ILE A 713 27.12 -11.23 -26.56
C ILE A 713 28.45 -11.89 -26.89
N THR A 714 29.28 -11.17 -27.64
CA THR A 714 30.60 -11.64 -28.08
C THR A 714 31.68 -10.61 -27.77
N ASP A 715 32.93 -11.05 -27.72
CA ASP A 715 34.07 -10.12 -27.78
C ASP A 715 34.28 -9.57 -29.21
N ILE A 716 35.24 -8.67 -29.38
CA ILE A 716 35.54 -8.08 -30.70
C ILE A 716 36.08 -9.10 -31.72
N ASP A 717 36.58 -10.24 -31.25
CA ASP A 717 37.06 -11.35 -32.08
C ASP A 717 35.91 -12.30 -32.47
N GLY A 718 34.69 -12.07 -31.98
CA GLY A 718 33.48 -12.83 -32.28
C GLY A 718 33.31 -14.10 -31.45
N GLN A 719 34.07 -14.29 -30.37
CA GLN A 719 33.86 -15.42 -29.46
C GLN A 719 32.64 -15.19 -28.60
N LEU A 720 31.80 -16.21 -28.44
CA LEU A 720 30.61 -16.13 -27.58
C LEU A 720 31.04 -15.97 -26.12
N VAL A 721 30.56 -14.90 -25.51
CA VAL A 721 30.80 -14.54 -24.10
C VAL A 721 29.58 -14.90 -23.27
N PHE A 722 28.38 -14.60 -23.76
CA PHE A 722 27.11 -14.83 -23.05
C PHE A 722 25.96 -14.94 -24.05
N GLN A 723 24.89 -15.65 -23.67
CA GLN A 723 23.66 -15.79 -24.46
C GLN A 723 22.44 -15.76 -23.53
N THR A 724 21.38 -15.09 -23.96
CA THR A 724 20.09 -14.99 -23.26
C THR A 724 18.97 -14.70 -24.26
N GLU A 725 17.73 -14.63 -23.79
CA GLU A 725 16.58 -14.13 -24.54
C GLU A 725 16.10 -12.79 -23.96
N ALA A 726 15.36 -12.02 -24.75
CA ALA A 726 14.73 -10.79 -24.32
C ALA A 726 13.49 -11.06 -23.46
N LEU A 727 13.47 -10.49 -22.25
CA LEU A 727 12.35 -10.45 -21.33
C LEU A 727 11.44 -9.27 -21.70
N GLY A 728 10.60 -9.48 -22.72
CA GLY A 728 9.85 -8.41 -23.36
C GLY A 728 10.77 -7.52 -24.18
N GLY A 729 10.76 -6.22 -23.91
CA GLY A 729 11.57 -5.25 -24.65
C GLY A 729 13.05 -5.16 -24.24
N GLN A 730 13.55 -6.01 -23.33
CA GLN A 730 14.92 -5.91 -22.83
C GLN A 730 15.57 -7.26 -22.48
N ALA A 731 16.90 -7.32 -22.54
CA ALA A 731 17.69 -8.45 -22.05
C ALA A 731 18.68 -8.00 -20.96
N ILE A 732 19.02 -8.90 -20.04
CA ILE A 732 19.87 -8.61 -18.89
C ILE A 732 21.17 -9.41 -18.97
N TRP A 733 22.29 -8.75 -18.66
CA TRP A 733 23.61 -9.37 -18.58
C TRP A 733 24.37 -8.92 -17.34
N ASN A 734 24.79 -9.87 -16.51
CA ASN A 734 25.51 -9.63 -15.26
C ASN A 734 27.01 -9.31 -15.43
N GLY A 735 27.48 -9.06 -16.65
CA GLY A 735 28.89 -8.79 -16.94
C GLY A 735 29.83 -9.98 -16.73
N LYS A 736 29.31 -11.21 -16.71
CA LYS A 736 30.09 -12.46 -16.60
C LYS A 736 30.02 -13.27 -17.89
N ASP A 737 31.05 -14.07 -18.14
CA ASP A 737 31.08 -15.05 -19.21
C ASP A 737 30.21 -16.29 -18.88
N ILE A 738 30.01 -17.17 -19.86
CA ILE A 738 29.29 -18.45 -19.70
C ILE A 738 29.86 -19.38 -18.60
N SER A 739 31.08 -19.12 -18.12
CA SER A 739 31.71 -19.87 -17.01
C SER A 739 31.53 -19.16 -15.66
N GLY A 740 30.77 -18.06 -15.60
CA GLY A 740 30.51 -17.27 -14.39
C GLY A 740 31.66 -16.34 -13.99
N ARG A 741 32.67 -16.15 -14.86
CA ARG A 741 33.81 -15.26 -14.58
C ARG A 741 33.52 -13.87 -15.10
N ASP A 742 33.95 -12.89 -14.33
CA ASP A 742 33.93 -11.49 -14.74
C ASP A 742 34.66 -11.26 -16.06
N VAL A 743 34.03 -10.53 -16.97
CA VAL A 743 34.66 -10.20 -18.25
C VAL A 743 35.75 -9.13 -18.09
N VAL A 744 36.76 -9.19 -18.95
CA VAL A 744 37.88 -8.24 -18.97
C VAL A 744 37.45 -6.88 -19.55
N GLY A 745 38.26 -5.83 -19.33
CA GLY A 745 38.01 -4.54 -19.96
C GLY A 745 38.10 -4.64 -21.50
N GLY A 746 37.10 -4.13 -22.21
CA GLY A 746 37.00 -4.28 -23.66
C GLY A 746 35.66 -3.84 -24.24
N VAL A 747 35.55 -3.93 -25.58
CA VAL A 747 34.29 -3.70 -26.30
C VAL A 747 33.67 -5.06 -26.61
N TYR A 748 32.41 -5.21 -26.20
CA TYR A 748 31.58 -6.38 -26.47
C TYR A 748 30.51 -6.03 -27.50
N LEU A 749 30.25 -6.94 -28.43
CA LEU A 749 29.21 -6.81 -29.44
C LEU A 749 27.98 -7.62 -29.01
N VAL A 750 26.82 -6.98 -29.03
CA VAL A 750 25.53 -7.60 -28.72
C VAL A 750 24.78 -7.78 -30.03
N PHE A 751 24.51 -9.03 -30.39
CA PHE A 751 23.68 -9.41 -31.53
C PHE A 751 22.31 -9.83 -31.03
N SER A 752 21.25 -9.35 -31.68
CA SER A 752 19.87 -9.73 -31.38
C SER A 752 19.12 -10.08 -32.66
N SER A 753 18.24 -11.08 -32.61
CA SER A 753 17.35 -11.46 -33.72
C SER A 753 16.00 -11.95 -33.19
N SER A 754 14.90 -11.49 -33.78
CA SER A 754 13.54 -11.84 -33.37
C SER A 754 12.80 -12.75 -34.36
N SER A 755 13.38 -13.00 -35.55
CA SER A 755 12.78 -13.87 -36.56
C SER A 755 13.73 -14.98 -37.02
N ASP A 756 13.15 -16.17 -37.24
CA ASP A 756 13.83 -17.33 -37.84
C ASP A 756 13.92 -17.24 -39.38
N SER A 757 13.44 -16.13 -39.97
CA SER A 757 13.39 -15.94 -41.43
C SER A 757 14.64 -15.24 -41.93
N PHE A 758 15.45 -15.96 -42.71
CA PHE A 758 16.61 -15.39 -43.41
C PHE A 758 16.28 -14.35 -44.49
N ARG A 759 15.02 -14.20 -44.90
CA ARG A 759 14.64 -13.29 -46.01
C ARG A 759 14.46 -11.84 -45.57
N ASP A 760 14.09 -11.62 -44.31
CA ASP A 760 13.91 -10.30 -43.71
C ASP A 760 14.10 -10.41 -42.18
N PRO A 761 15.35 -10.64 -41.72
CA PRO A 761 15.62 -10.83 -40.31
C PRO A 761 15.53 -9.50 -39.57
N ASP A 762 14.60 -9.40 -38.62
CA ASP A 762 14.58 -8.29 -37.67
C ASP A 762 15.71 -8.52 -36.66
N SER A 763 16.86 -7.92 -36.97
CA SER A 763 18.11 -8.12 -36.27
C SER A 763 18.79 -6.79 -35.95
N PHE A 764 19.43 -6.73 -34.79
CA PHE A 764 20.09 -5.52 -34.31
C PHE A 764 21.48 -5.84 -33.77
N VAL A 765 22.41 -4.88 -33.89
CA VAL A 765 23.73 -4.94 -33.26
C VAL A 765 23.99 -3.69 -32.44
N THR A 766 24.27 -3.86 -31.16
CA THR A 766 24.74 -2.78 -30.27
C THR A 766 26.07 -3.14 -29.61
N LYS A 767 26.67 -2.21 -28.86
CA LYS A 767 28.00 -2.38 -28.26
C LYS A 767 28.01 -1.99 -26.79
N ILE A 768 28.74 -2.75 -25.97
CA ILE A 768 28.96 -2.46 -24.56
C ILE A 768 30.47 -2.23 -24.36
N LEU A 769 30.84 -1.09 -23.78
CA LEU A 769 32.20 -0.84 -23.36
C LEU A 769 32.32 -1.15 -21.86
N VAL A 770 33.13 -2.14 -21.51
CA VAL A 770 33.47 -2.47 -20.12
C VAL A 770 34.83 -1.87 -19.79
N VAL A 771 34.88 -1.09 -18.71
CA VAL A 771 36.10 -0.49 -18.16
C VAL A 771 36.38 -1.18 -16.82
N ARG A 772 37.56 -1.76 -16.67
CA ARG A 772 37.99 -2.51 -15.48
C ARG A 772 39.31 -1.95 -14.96
#